data_AF-A0A7S0ZSN2-F1
#
_entry.id   AF-A0A7S0ZSN2-F1
#
_cell.length_a   1.000
_cell.length_b   1.000
_cell.length_c   1.000
_cell.angle_alpha   90.00
_cell.angle_beta   90.00
_cell.angle_gamma   90.00
#
_symmetry.space_group_name_H-M   'P 1'
#
loop_
_entity.id
_entity.type
_entity.pdbx_description
1 polymer ?
#
loop_
_entity_poly.entity_id
_entity_poly.type
_entity_poly.pdbx_seq_one_letter_code
_entity_poly.pdbx_strand_id
1 'polypeptide(L)'
;GNGAQQQQQQPQQQQQQPGQWGMPVMDEAERQRREVERQRQIAEFKLKQEEQKKRDEEMKKLQKEKEEELAREQAEQRKKQEEDNLRWQEDTAAGVVREIVKRVRVATPENYDDLRDELEHSQSEQLDWMGHHAEKVYEESERALDEAQRRVEKIIAKREADERDKVEKVARRKEEVLRIEQLTKRALEEVTDAEAKVAKVDEMAKPISVDVPDLSPEAMLEVVQQTSGALAGAQELLDSVSKTLTERRCEMGSSELAIGKLKEDFHGFYKRLAVCRRTVESLSEISHVSKERALRKKVAQKRALKTSDEFKTYDLDKDGLLNRSEITQLAKGFGFSIPDHQLDRIEHSLYRGAGVPLERFPRLRSMVAIARSEVRANEKNAVAIEQERVKQEQALRRERDLKEKKAHLQKLVEVSEETSKTLDKATSKAEELVKAGERPLSAEELKLQADAGDSEIEKAKLTLDKLMEQIKEIEKDCDSDENLKLFQKEEASKVSSEAEVLLGRLNRVGDACRVARDLAVRRSFNEMEVVRNSVVTALRTLMQTQIKTGNELFEQINGGESLTCDQFANFLQSLPDLDLGDKCAKLFVHIAEGQDVINQATFLELTRLFYKVVKPTVLTELMSIKSKLARRLEVGEVVEGLENPRKDDEAGVMRVRCRCVADGALGFVTLAGNQGSIFLEPGGNFYVVVKPTPFTDGLSVNSQTLRELSKGEVIEVHEFEKRDIPAGVTRIRGKSKRDGMCGWVTVVGSRDEVLLERC
;
A
#
# COMPACT_ATOMS: atom_id res chain seq x y z
N GLY A 1 -68.04 -46.89 -54.03
CA GLY A 1 -69.05 -47.81 -53.50
C GLY A 1 -70.35 -47.06 -53.35
N ASN A 2 -71.39 -47.56 -54.04
CA ASN A 2 -72.85 -47.34 -53.94
C ASN A 2 -73.34 -45.90 -53.69
N GLY A 3 -74.07 -45.21 -54.57
CA GLY A 3 -74.94 -45.67 -55.66
C GLY A 3 -76.37 -45.96 -55.15
N ALA A 4 -77.23 -44.94 -55.13
CA ALA A 4 -78.70 -44.99 -55.16
C ALA A 4 -79.23 -43.55 -55.35
N GLN A 5 -79.67 -43.15 -56.55
CA GLN A 5 -81.05 -43.25 -57.07
C GLN A 5 -82.09 -42.40 -56.34
N GLN A 6 -82.60 -41.35 -57.01
CA GLN A 6 -84.04 -41.11 -57.28
C GLN A 6 -84.18 -39.78 -58.04
N GLN A 7 -84.47 -39.85 -59.35
CA GLN A 7 -85.81 -39.87 -59.96
C GLN A 7 -86.43 -38.48 -60.13
N GLN A 8 -86.28 -37.96 -61.34
CA GLN A 8 -87.26 -37.09 -61.98
C GLN A 8 -88.40 -37.95 -62.53
N GLN A 9 -89.61 -37.71 -62.04
CA GLN A 9 -90.88 -37.93 -62.74
C GLN A 9 -91.76 -36.71 -62.41
N GLN A 10 -92.05 -35.85 -63.40
CA GLN A 10 -93.26 -35.82 -64.25
C GLN A 10 -94.16 -34.65 -63.81
N PRO A 11 -95.04 -34.04 -64.65
CA PRO A 11 -95.59 -34.56 -65.91
C PRO A 11 -95.64 -33.55 -67.09
N GLN A 12 -96.13 -34.07 -68.22
CA GLN A 12 -96.80 -33.38 -69.32
C GLN A 12 -97.71 -32.21 -68.89
N GLN A 13 -97.66 -31.11 -69.65
CA GLN A 13 -98.82 -30.27 -70.00
C GLN A 13 -98.50 -29.56 -71.32
N GLN A 14 -98.88 -30.15 -72.46
CA GLN A 14 -100.05 -29.76 -73.25
C GLN A 14 -100.11 -28.25 -73.55
N GLN A 15 -99.71 -27.92 -74.78
CA GLN A 15 -100.41 -26.93 -75.59
C GLN A 15 -101.91 -27.25 -75.56
N GLN A 16 -102.69 -26.40 -74.90
CA GLN A 16 -104.06 -26.12 -75.28
C GLN A 16 -104.12 -24.68 -75.75
N GLN A 17 -104.49 -24.50 -77.02
CA GLN A 17 -105.09 -23.25 -77.48
C GLN A 17 -106.37 -23.01 -76.67
N PRO A 18 -106.60 -21.80 -76.14
CA PRO A 18 -107.96 -21.30 -76.02
C PRO A 18 -108.32 -20.65 -77.35
N GLY A 19 -109.35 -21.20 -77.97
CA GLY A 19 -110.12 -20.52 -78.99
C GLY A 19 -110.57 -19.14 -78.51
N GLN A 20 -110.62 -18.28 -79.50
CA GLN A 20 -111.35 -17.04 -79.64
C GLN A 20 -112.70 -16.97 -78.85
N TRP A 21 -113.07 -15.75 -78.43
CA TRP A 21 -114.37 -15.26 -77.91
C TRP A 21 -114.61 -15.35 -76.38
N GLY A 22 -114.86 -14.27 -75.64
CA GLY A 22 -115.00 -12.85 -75.99
C GLY A 22 -114.72 -11.96 -74.77
N MET A 23 -114.23 -10.75 -75.03
CA MET A 23 -114.26 -9.64 -74.07
C MET A 23 -115.34 -8.66 -74.55
N PRO A 24 -116.17 -8.10 -73.65
CA PRO A 24 -117.09 -7.02 -73.99
C PRO A 24 -116.28 -5.83 -74.48
N VAL A 25 -116.87 -5.03 -75.37
CA VAL A 25 -116.31 -3.79 -75.90
C VAL A 25 -115.76 -2.92 -74.76
N MET A 26 -114.42 -2.83 -74.66
CA MET A 26 -113.73 -1.90 -73.75
C MET A 26 -113.24 -0.68 -74.54
N ASP A 27 -113.59 0.48 -73.98
CA ASP A 27 -113.45 1.83 -74.52
C ASP A 27 -111.98 2.21 -74.83
N GLU A 28 -111.74 2.98 -75.89
CA GLU A 28 -110.38 3.38 -76.34
C GLU A 28 -109.62 4.17 -75.27
N ALA A 29 -110.33 4.82 -74.35
CA ALA A 29 -109.78 5.55 -73.22
C ALA A 29 -109.12 4.64 -72.15
N GLU A 30 -109.60 3.41 -71.95
CA GLU A 30 -109.00 2.46 -70.99
C GLU A 30 -107.70 1.83 -71.52
N ARG A 31 -107.57 1.67 -72.84
CA ARG A 31 -106.31 1.18 -73.44
C ARG A 31 -105.18 2.19 -73.27
N GLN A 32 -105.46 3.47 -73.49
CA GLN A 32 -104.45 4.53 -73.34
C GLN A 32 -104.01 4.70 -71.87
N ARG A 33 -104.93 4.62 -70.91
CA ARG A 33 -104.57 4.66 -69.47
C ARG A 33 -103.72 3.45 -69.06
N ARG A 34 -104.07 2.24 -69.50
CA ARG A 34 -103.27 1.03 -69.25
C ARG A 34 -101.91 1.07 -69.94
N GLU A 35 -101.79 1.72 -71.09
CA GLU A 35 -100.51 1.87 -71.79
C GLU A 35 -99.58 2.87 -71.08
N VAL A 36 -100.12 4.01 -70.63
CA VAL A 36 -99.38 4.98 -69.81
C VAL A 36 -98.98 4.40 -68.47
N GLU A 37 -99.87 3.62 -67.83
CA GLU A 37 -99.58 2.96 -66.57
C GLU A 37 -98.56 1.83 -66.74
N ARG A 38 -98.60 1.07 -67.84
CA ARG A 38 -97.51 0.15 -68.23
C ARG A 38 -96.20 0.88 -68.44
N GLN A 39 -96.20 2.01 -69.16
CA GLN A 39 -94.98 2.79 -69.39
C GLN A 39 -94.41 3.36 -68.08
N ARG A 40 -95.27 3.79 -67.15
CA ARG A 40 -94.87 4.21 -65.81
C ARG A 40 -94.27 3.06 -65.00
N GLN A 41 -94.92 1.89 -65.00
CA GLN A 41 -94.41 0.70 -64.32
C GLN A 41 -93.08 0.21 -64.92
N ILE A 42 -92.92 0.27 -66.25
CA ILE A 42 -91.65 -0.06 -66.92
C ILE A 42 -90.55 0.95 -66.55
N ALA A 43 -90.87 2.25 -66.51
CA ALA A 43 -89.91 3.29 -66.11
C ALA A 43 -89.52 3.16 -64.63
N GLU A 44 -90.48 2.91 -63.74
CA GLU A 44 -90.24 2.72 -62.31
C GLU A 44 -89.46 1.42 -62.04
N PHE A 45 -89.71 0.36 -62.81
CA PHE A 45 -88.92 -0.87 -62.77
C PHE A 45 -87.49 -0.67 -63.28
N LYS A 46 -87.30 0.12 -64.35
CA LYS A 46 -85.96 0.50 -64.84
C LYS A 46 -85.19 1.35 -63.82
N LEU A 47 -85.84 2.32 -63.18
CA LEU A 47 -85.23 3.15 -62.15
C LEU A 47 -84.81 2.30 -60.94
N LYS A 48 -85.68 1.39 -60.47
CA LYS A 48 -85.35 0.45 -59.38
C LYS A 48 -84.21 -0.51 -59.78
N GLN A 49 -84.16 -0.97 -61.03
CA GLN A 49 -83.05 -1.78 -61.52
C GLN A 49 -81.73 -1.01 -61.58
N GLU A 50 -81.74 0.27 -61.98
CA GLU A 50 -80.55 1.12 -61.98
C GLU A 50 -80.07 1.47 -60.57
N GLU A 51 -80.99 1.77 -59.64
CA GLU A 51 -80.64 1.98 -58.23
C GLU A 51 -80.08 0.71 -57.58
N GLN A 52 -80.64 -0.46 -57.89
CA GLN A 52 -80.15 -1.73 -57.38
C GLN A 52 -78.76 -2.07 -57.96
N LYS A 53 -78.53 -1.82 -59.25
CA LYS A 53 -77.20 -1.94 -59.85
C LYS A 53 -76.18 -1.00 -59.22
N LYS A 54 -76.54 0.26 -58.96
CA LYS A 54 -75.65 1.22 -58.28
C LYS A 54 -75.32 0.78 -56.86
N ARG A 55 -76.30 0.27 -56.10
CA ARG A 55 -76.07 -0.29 -54.75
C ARG A 55 -75.19 -1.54 -54.80
N ASP A 56 -75.39 -2.43 -55.77
CA ASP A 56 -74.56 -3.62 -55.94
C ASP A 56 -73.14 -3.26 -56.38
N GLU A 57 -72.96 -2.23 -57.22
CA GLU A 57 -71.66 -1.70 -57.62
C GLU A 57 -70.93 -0.99 -56.47
N GLU A 58 -71.64 -0.21 -55.64
CA GLU A 58 -71.11 0.40 -54.42
C GLU A 58 -70.71 -0.66 -53.38
N MET A 59 -71.55 -1.68 -53.17
CA MET A 59 -71.25 -2.79 -52.27
C MET A 59 -70.04 -3.61 -52.76
N LYS A 60 -69.91 -3.84 -54.07
CA LYS A 60 -68.74 -4.50 -54.65
C LYS A 60 -67.47 -3.66 -54.53
N LYS A 61 -67.56 -2.33 -54.70
CA LYS A 61 -66.43 -1.42 -54.47
C LYS A 61 -65.99 -1.45 -53.00
N LEU A 62 -66.93 -1.36 -52.07
CA LEU A 62 -66.65 -1.42 -50.63
C LEU A 62 -66.07 -2.78 -50.21
N GLN A 63 -66.55 -3.89 -50.79
CA GLN A 63 -65.98 -5.22 -50.58
C GLN A 63 -64.55 -5.32 -51.10
N LYS A 64 -64.29 -4.80 -52.31
CA LYS A 64 -62.96 -4.80 -52.90
C LYS A 64 -61.97 -3.93 -52.11
N GLU A 65 -62.40 -2.76 -51.64
CA GLU A 65 -61.58 -1.89 -50.78
C GLU A 65 -61.24 -2.58 -49.45
N LYS A 66 -62.19 -3.27 -48.81
CA LYS A 66 -61.93 -4.06 -47.59
C LYS A 66 -61.02 -5.26 -47.82
N GLU A 67 -61.15 -5.95 -48.97
CA GLU A 67 -60.25 -7.05 -49.35
C GLU A 67 -58.83 -6.54 -49.63
N GLU A 68 -58.68 -5.40 -50.29
CA GLU A 68 -57.38 -4.75 -50.53
C GLU A 68 -56.74 -4.24 -49.23
N GLU A 69 -57.53 -3.69 -48.29
CA GLU A 69 -57.07 -3.27 -46.97
C GLU A 69 -56.59 -4.45 -46.13
N LEU A 70 -57.39 -5.53 -46.03
CA LEU A 70 -57.00 -6.76 -45.34
C LEU A 70 -55.77 -7.41 -45.98
N ALA A 71 -55.64 -7.39 -47.31
CA ALA A 71 -54.47 -7.90 -48.00
C ALA A 71 -53.21 -7.06 -47.71
N ARG A 72 -53.34 -5.74 -47.58
CA ARG A 72 -52.23 -4.85 -47.17
C ARG A 72 -51.81 -5.13 -45.73
N GLU A 73 -52.75 -5.24 -44.80
CA GLU A 73 -52.47 -5.58 -43.41
C GLU A 73 -51.80 -6.96 -43.27
N GLN A 74 -52.28 -7.98 -44.01
CA GLN A 74 -51.65 -9.30 -44.02
C GLN A 74 -50.24 -9.28 -44.64
N ALA A 75 -50.02 -8.48 -45.68
CA ALA A 75 -48.69 -8.31 -46.28
C ALA A 75 -47.73 -7.57 -45.34
N GLU A 76 -48.21 -6.56 -44.61
CA GLU A 76 -47.44 -5.83 -43.61
C GLU A 76 -47.10 -6.72 -42.40
N GLN A 77 -48.05 -7.53 -41.92
CA GLN A 77 -47.80 -8.50 -40.86
C GLN A 77 -46.80 -9.58 -41.28
N ARG A 78 -46.88 -10.09 -42.52
CA ARG A 78 -45.91 -11.07 -43.04
C ARG A 78 -44.51 -10.47 -43.15
N LYS A 79 -44.38 -9.26 -43.70
CA LYS A 79 -43.09 -8.56 -43.74
C LYS A 79 -42.52 -8.34 -42.34
N LYS A 80 -43.36 -7.93 -41.39
CA LYS A 80 -42.95 -7.77 -40.00
C LYS A 80 -42.50 -9.09 -39.37
N GLN A 81 -43.21 -10.19 -39.60
CA GLN A 81 -42.82 -11.52 -39.12
C GLN A 81 -41.52 -12.01 -39.77
N GLU A 82 -41.30 -11.74 -41.06
CA GLU A 82 -40.05 -12.06 -41.76
C GLU A 82 -38.88 -11.24 -41.22
N GLU A 83 -39.07 -9.94 -40.98
CA GLU A 83 -38.07 -9.06 -40.35
C GLU A 83 -37.76 -9.47 -38.90
N ASP A 84 -38.77 -9.80 -38.11
CA ASP A 84 -38.60 -10.25 -36.72
C ASP A 84 -37.89 -11.62 -36.66
N ASN A 85 -38.21 -12.54 -37.59
CA ASN A 85 -37.52 -13.83 -37.71
C ASN A 85 -36.04 -13.66 -38.12
N LEU A 86 -35.75 -12.72 -39.03
CA LEU A 86 -34.38 -12.42 -39.44
C LEU A 86 -33.56 -11.87 -38.26
N ARG A 87 -34.12 -10.91 -37.52
CA ARG A 87 -33.50 -10.36 -36.31
C ARG A 87 -33.26 -11.44 -35.25
N TRP A 88 -34.22 -12.34 -35.06
CA TRP A 88 -34.05 -13.45 -34.12
C TRP A 88 -32.93 -14.40 -34.53
N GLN A 89 -32.75 -14.68 -35.84
CA GLN A 89 -31.64 -15.48 -36.35
C GLN A 89 -30.29 -14.77 -36.15
N GLU A 90 -30.21 -13.47 -36.44
CA GLU A 90 -29.01 -12.65 -36.20
C GLU A 90 -28.62 -12.62 -34.72
N ASP A 91 -29.59 -12.41 -33.82
CA ASP A 91 -29.38 -12.43 -32.36
C ASP A 91 -28.92 -13.80 -31.85
N THR A 92 -29.50 -14.88 -32.39
CA THR A 92 -29.17 -16.25 -31.99
C THR A 92 -27.75 -16.62 -32.45
N ALA A 93 -27.38 -16.30 -33.68
CA ALA A 93 -26.04 -16.52 -34.22
C ALA A 93 -24.98 -15.71 -33.44
N ALA A 94 -25.27 -14.44 -33.14
CA ALA A 94 -24.41 -13.60 -32.30
C ALA A 94 -24.30 -14.15 -30.86
N GLY A 95 -25.37 -14.75 -30.32
CA GLY A 95 -25.39 -15.38 -29.01
C GLY A 95 -24.43 -16.56 -28.87
N VAL A 96 -24.32 -17.40 -29.90
CA VAL A 96 -23.40 -18.55 -29.92
C VAL A 96 -21.94 -18.08 -29.79
N VAL A 97 -21.54 -17.10 -30.62
CA VAL A 97 -20.17 -16.55 -30.59
C VAL A 97 -19.88 -15.85 -29.26
N ARG A 98 -20.83 -15.06 -28.74
CA ARG A 98 -20.67 -14.37 -27.44
C ARG A 98 -20.49 -15.35 -26.27
N GLU A 99 -21.08 -16.54 -26.32
CA GLU A 99 -20.90 -17.54 -25.26
C GLU A 99 -19.47 -18.09 -25.25
N ILE A 100 -18.85 -18.26 -26.42
CA ILE A 100 -17.45 -18.67 -26.53
C ILE A 100 -16.53 -17.54 -26.08
N VAL A 101 -16.82 -16.29 -26.45
CA VAL A 101 -16.10 -15.09 -25.98
C VAL A 101 -16.08 -15.03 -24.44
N LYS A 102 -17.19 -15.34 -23.76
CA LYS A 102 -17.22 -15.40 -22.29
C LYS A 102 -16.25 -16.45 -21.73
N ARG A 103 -16.12 -17.61 -22.36
CA ARG A 103 -15.18 -18.66 -21.94
C ARG A 103 -13.72 -18.25 -22.18
N VAL A 104 -13.44 -17.62 -23.32
CA VAL A 104 -12.10 -17.09 -23.65
C VAL A 104 -11.61 -16.08 -22.59
N ARG A 105 -12.48 -15.19 -22.11
CA ARG A 105 -12.12 -14.20 -21.06
C ARG A 105 -11.61 -14.81 -19.75
N VAL A 106 -12.01 -16.04 -19.43
CA VAL A 106 -11.61 -16.76 -18.22
C VAL A 106 -10.64 -17.92 -18.49
N ALA A 107 -10.05 -17.96 -19.70
CA ALA A 107 -9.10 -18.99 -20.09
C ALA A 107 -7.87 -19.05 -19.17
N THR A 108 -7.37 -20.26 -18.98
CA THR A 108 -6.10 -20.59 -18.35
C THR A 108 -5.03 -20.82 -19.44
N PRO A 109 -3.73 -20.77 -19.10
CA PRO A 109 -2.66 -21.00 -20.08
C PRO A 109 -2.73 -22.34 -20.82
N GLU A 110 -3.40 -23.32 -20.23
CA GLU A 110 -3.49 -24.68 -20.76
C GLU A 110 -4.65 -24.86 -21.75
N ASN A 111 -5.68 -24.01 -21.68
CA ASN A 111 -6.88 -24.13 -22.52
C ASN A 111 -7.10 -22.91 -23.44
N TYR A 112 -6.21 -21.90 -23.38
CA TYR A 112 -6.35 -20.67 -24.13
C TYR A 112 -6.28 -20.89 -25.65
N ASP A 113 -5.32 -21.70 -26.11
CA ASP A 113 -5.16 -21.99 -27.53
C ASP A 113 -6.37 -22.74 -28.08
N ASP A 114 -6.86 -23.76 -27.36
CA ASP A 114 -8.06 -24.52 -27.75
C ASP A 114 -9.31 -23.62 -27.82
N LEU A 115 -9.50 -22.71 -26.85
CA LEU A 115 -10.64 -21.80 -26.82
C LEU A 115 -10.55 -20.69 -27.88
N ARG A 116 -9.33 -20.26 -28.26
CA ARG A 116 -9.13 -19.33 -29.37
C ARG A 116 -9.52 -19.99 -30.69
N ASP A 117 -9.03 -21.22 -30.92
CA ASP A 117 -9.33 -21.95 -32.16
C ASP A 117 -10.84 -22.26 -32.25
N GLU A 118 -11.50 -22.58 -31.14
CA GLU A 118 -12.97 -22.76 -31.08
C GLU A 118 -13.74 -21.46 -31.37
N LEU A 119 -13.22 -20.31 -30.91
CA LEU A 119 -13.80 -18.99 -31.20
C LEU A 119 -13.67 -18.62 -32.68
N GLU A 120 -12.49 -18.81 -33.27
CA GLU A 120 -12.24 -18.56 -34.69
C GLU A 120 -13.13 -19.44 -35.57
N HIS A 121 -13.26 -20.72 -35.22
CA HIS A 121 -14.13 -21.63 -35.94
C HIS A 121 -15.60 -21.21 -35.85
N SER A 122 -16.11 -20.89 -34.65
CA SER A 122 -17.50 -20.46 -34.48
C SER A 122 -17.81 -19.13 -35.15
N GLN A 123 -16.87 -18.18 -35.16
CA GLN A 123 -17.00 -16.94 -35.91
C GLN A 123 -17.11 -17.20 -37.42
N SER A 124 -16.32 -18.14 -37.95
CA SER A 124 -16.37 -18.49 -39.38
C SER A 124 -17.70 -19.13 -39.79
N GLU A 125 -18.28 -19.98 -38.93
CA GLU A 125 -19.55 -20.64 -39.21
C GLU A 125 -20.77 -19.71 -39.09
N GLN A 126 -20.72 -18.77 -38.14
CA GLN A 126 -21.84 -17.86 -37.86
C GLN A 126 -21.78 -16.54 -38.64
N LEU A 127 -20.71 -16.30 -39.42
CA LEU A 127 -20.47 -15.05 -40.14
C LEU A 127 -21.65 -14.59 -41.00
N ASP A 128 -22.16 -15.50 -41.84
CA ASP A 128 -23.26 -15.20 -42.77
C ASP A 128 -24.61 -15.00 -42.04
N TRP A 129 -24.73 -15.52 -40.81
CA TRP A 129 -25.97 -15.50 -40.02
C TRP A 129 -26.06 -14.33 -39.03
N MET A 130 -24.93 -13.71 -38.67
CA MET A 130 -24.89 -12.62 -37.68
C MET A 130 -25.33 -11.25 -38.24
N GLY A 131 -25.32 -11.06 -39.56
CA GLY A 131 -25.78 -9.84 -40.22
C GLY A 131 -25.21 -8.57 -39.59
N HIS A 132 -26.07 -7.70 -39.07
CA HIS A 132 -25.68 -6.40 -38.50
C HIS A 132 -24.91 -6.48 -37.16
N HIS A 133 -24.91 -7.64 -36.49
CA HIS A 133 -24.18 -7.86 -35.24
C HIS A 133 -22.72 -8.29 -35.45
N ALA A 134 -22.33 -8.71 -36.65
CA ALA A 134 -21.03 -9.30 -36.92
C ALA A 134 -19.86 -8.39 -36.49
N GLU A 135 -19.84 -7.13 -36.94
CA GLU A 135 -18.76 -6.16 -36.65
C GLU A 135 -18.57 -5.95 -35.13
N LYS A 136 -19.67 -5.78 -34.38
CA LYS A 136 -19.61 -5.60 -32.92
C LYS A 136 -19.13 -6.85 -32.20
N VAL A 137 -19.57 -8.03 -32.64
CA VAL A 137 -19.16 -9.30 -32.03
C VAL A 137 -17.67 -9.56 -32.31
N TYR A 138 -17.16 -9.19 -33.50
CA TYR A 138 -15.73 -9.26 -33.80
C TYR A 138 -14.90 -8.37 -32.88
N GLU A 139 -15.29 -7.11 -32.68
CA GLU A 139 -14.60 -6.23 -31.72
C GLU A 139 -14.65 -6.78 -30.28
N GLU A 140 -15.78 -7.35 -29.86
CA GLU A 140 -15.93 -7.99 -28.55
C GLU A 140 -14.99 -9.21 -28.40
N SER A 141 -14.82 -9.97 -29.47
CA SER A 141 -13.92 -11.13 -29.54
C SER A 141 -12.45 -10.73 -29.52
N GLU A 142 -12.02 -9.75 -30.33
CA GLU A 142 -10.64 -9.26 -30.34
C GLU A 142 -10.23 -8.73 -28.96
N ARG A 143 -11.08 -7.89 -28.34
CA ARG A 143 -10.82 -7.39 -26.97
C ARG A 143 -10.72 -8.53 -25.95
N ALA A 144 -11.57 -9.55 -26.08
CA ALA A 144 -11.54 -10.70 -25.18
C ALA A 144 -10.27 -11.55 -25.35
N LEU A 145 -9.79 -11.72 -26.58
CA LEU A 145 -8.53 -12.42 -26.88
C LEU A 145 -7.33 -11.63 -26.32
N ASP A 146 -7.27 -10.32 -26.54
CA ASP A 146 -6.22 -9.45 -26.00
C ASP A 146 -6.16 -9.49 -24.46
N GLU A 147 -7.32 -9.40 -23.80
CA GLU A 147 -7.43 -9.48 -22.34
C GLU A 147 -7.00 -10.85 -21.80
N ALA A 148 -7.46 -11.93 -22.45
CA ALA A 148 -7.12 -13.30 -22.10
C ALA A 148 -5.63 -13.59 -22.32
N GLN A 149 -5.06 -13.14 -23.44
CA GLN A 149 -3.63 -13.26 -23.74
C GLN A 149 -2.78 -12.57 -22.67
N ARG A 150 -3.06 -11.30 -22.34
CA ARG A 150 -2.33 -10.57 -21.28
C ARG A 150 -2.42 -11.27 -19.92
N ARG A 151 -3.58 -11.87 -19.61
CA ARG A 151 -3.78 -12.63 -18.36
C ARG A 151 -2.95 -13.92 -18.36
N VAL A 152 -2.97 -14.66 -19.46
CA VAL A 152 -2.19 -15.90 -19.64
C VAL A 152 -0.69 -15.61 -19.56
N GLU A 153 -0.20 -14.61 -20.28
CA GLU A 153 1.19 -14.15 -20.22
C GLU A 153 1.61 -13.77 -18.80
N LYS A 154 0.75 -13.06 -18.06
CA LYS A 154 1.02 -12.70 -16.65
C LYS A 154 1.09 -13.93 -15.74
N ILE A 155 0.25 -14.95 -15.97
CA ILE A 155 0.27 -16.20 -15.19
C ILE A 155 1.54 -17.00 -15.51
N ILE A 156 1.93 -17.10 -16.79
CA ILE A 156 3.17 -17.78 -17.21
C ILE A 156 4.39 -17.07 -16.63
N ALA A 157 4.49 -15.75 -16.79
CA ALA A 157 5.59 -14.95 -16.25
C ALA A 157 5.71 -15.09 -14.73
N LYS A 158 4.59 -15.17 -14.01
CA LYS A 158 4.58 -15.42 -12.57
C LYS A 158 5.06 -16.84 -12.23
N ARG A 159 4.60 -17.87 -12.94
CA ARG A 159 5.07 -19.26 -12.75
C ARG A 159 6.57 -19.37 -13.01
N GLU A 160 7.09 -18.73 -14.06
CA GLU A 160 8.51 -18.70 -14.38
C GLU A 160 9.35 -17.91 -13.37
N ALA A 161 8.83 -16.81 -12.82
CA ALA A 161 9.49 -16.07 -11.74
C ALA A 161 9.52 -16.91 -10.46
N ASP A 162 8.41 -17.53 -10.08
CA ASP A 162 8.32 -18.37 -8.89
C ASP A 162 9.25 -19.60 -8.99
N GLU A 163 9.37 -20.22 -10.18
CA GLU A 163 10.31 -21.33 -10.40
C GLU A 163 11.77 -20.85 -10.41
N ARG A 164 12.08 -19.70 -11.00
CA ARG A 164 13.42 -19.09 -10.92
C ARG A 164 13.81 -18.80 -9.48
N ASP A 165 12.92 -18.21 -8.70
CA ASP A 165 13.13 -17.93 -7.28
C ASP A 165 13.36 -19.22 -6.47
N LYS A 166 12.63 -20.30 -6.77
CA LYS A 166 12.84 -21.60 -6.12
C LYS A 166 14.21 -22.18 -6.47
N VAL A 167 14.59 -22.18 -7.75
CA VAL A 167 15.88 -22.69 -8.21
C VAL A 167 17.03 -21.87 -7.62
N GLU A 168 16.91 -20.54 -7.59
CA GLU A 168 17.91 -19.64 -7.00
C GLU A 168 18.04 -19.86 -5.49
N LYS A 169 16.93 -19.97 -4.75
CA LYS A 169 16.95 -20.26 -3.30
C LYS A 169 17.58 -21.62 -3.01
N VAL A 170 17.31 -22.64 -3.83
CA VAL A 170 17.93 -23.96 -3.70
C VAL A 170 19.43 -23.91 -4.03
N ALA A 171 19.83 -23.19 -5.07
CA ALA A 171 21.24 -23.00 -5.44
C ALA A 171 22.01 -22.27 -4.33
N ARG A 172 21.49 -21.14 -3.85
CA ARG A 172 22.07 -20.36 -2.76
C ARG A 172 22.22 -21.17 -1.48
N ARG A 173 21.22 -22.00 -1.13
CA ARG A 173 21.30 -22.89 0.03
C ARG A 173 22.38 -23.96 -0.15
N LYS A 174 22.54 -24.53 -1.35
CA LYS A 174 23.62 -25.50 -1.64
C LYS A 174 25.01 -24.87 -1.55
N GLU A 175 25.18 -23.67 -2.10
CA GLU A 175 26.44 -22.92 -2.01
C GLU A 175 26.80 -22.57 -0.56
N GLU A 176 25.80 -22.16 0.23
CA GLU A 176 25.98 -21.86 1.65
C GLU A 176 26.36 -23.11 2.46
N VAL A 177 25.71 -24.25 2.23
CA VAL A 177 26.10 -25.53 2.86
C VAL A 177 27.54 -25.88 2.54
N LEU A 178 27.93 -25.84 1.25
CA LEU A 178 29.29 -26.15 0.82
C LEU A 178 30.32 -25.21 1.45
N ARG A 179 30.01 -23.91 1.55
CA ARG A 179 30.87 -22.92 2.20
C ARG A 179 31.05 -23.22 3.69
N ILE A 180 29.97 -23.48 4.42
CA ILE A 180 30.01 -23.80 5.85
C ILE A 180 30.80 -25.10 6.09
N GLU A 181 30.57 -26.13 5.29
CA GLU A 181 31.31 -27.40 5.40
C GLU A 181 32.81 -27.23 5.14
N GLN A 182 33.19 -26.43 4.13
CA GLN A 182 34.60 -26.13 3.87
C GLN A 182 35.26 -25.36 5.01
N LEU A 183 34.58 -24.38 5.59
CA LEU A 183 35.09 -23.61 6.73
C LEU A 183 35.27 -24.49 7.96
N THR A 184 34.29 -25.36 8.26
CA THR A 184 34.38 -26.32 9.37
C THR A 184 35.50 -27.34 9.18
N LYS A 185 35.68 -27.86 7.95
CA LYS A 185 36.76 -28.80 7.65
C LYS A 185 38.15 -28.18 7.85
N ARG A 186 38.37 -26.96 7.34
CA ARG A 186 39.63 -26.23 7.54
C ARG A 186 39.90 -25.92 9.01
N ALA A 187 38.86 -25.55 9.76
CA ALA A 187 38.96 -25.33 11.20
C ALA A 187 39.38 -26.61 11.94
N LEU A 188 38.83 -27.77 11.55
CA LEU A 188 39.22 -29.06 12.11
C LEU A 188 40.69 -29.39 11.83
N GLU A 189 41.14 -29.21 10.58
CA GLU A 189 42.54 -29.48 10.17
C GLU A 189 43.55 -28.67 11.00
N GLU A 190 43.30 -27.37 11.21
CA GLU A 190 44.18 -26.52 12.02
C GLU A 190 44.21 -26.91 13.50
N VAL A 191 43.07 -27.33 14.07
CA VAL A 191 43.01 -27.81 15.45
C VAL A 191 43.77 -29.14 15.59
N THR A 192 43.65 -30.03 14.61
CA THR A 192 44.41 -31.30 14.61
C THR A 192 45.91 -31.07 14.46
N ASP A 193 46.34 -30.10 13.65
CA ASP A 193 47.75 -29.74 13.51
C ASP A 193 48.33 -29.16 14.81
N ALA A 194 47.53 -28.35 15.53
CA ALA A 194 47.89 -27.83 16.84
C ALA A 194 48.06 -28.93 17.89
N GLU A 195 47.13 -29.88 17.95
CA GLU A 195 47.24 -31.05 18.83
C GLU A 195 48.48 -31.88 18.52
N ALA A 196 48.77 -32.14 17.25
CA ALA A 196 49.94 -32.90 16.83
C ALA A 196 51.25 -32.21 17.24
N LYS A 197 51.31 -30.87 17.16
CA LYS A 197 52.48 -30.11 17.61
C LYS A 197 52.64 -30.17 19.13
N VAL A 198 51.55 -30.02 19.89
CA VAL A 198 51.58 -30.11 21.35
C VAL A 198 51.97 -31.51 21.83
N ALA A 199 51.50 -32.57 21.16
CA ALA A 199 51.93 -33.94 21.44
C ALA A 199 53.45 -34.14 21.22
N LYS A 200 54.03 -33.53 20.18
CA LYS A 200 55.49 -33.56 19.97
C LYS A 200 56.25 -32.85 21.09
N VAL A 201 55.72 -31.73 21.59
CA VAL A 201 56.33 -31.00 22.72
C VAL A 201 56.25 -31.82 24.00
N ASP A 202 55.15 -32.53 24.23
CA ASP A 202 54.98 -33.44 25.37
C ASP A 202 56.02 -34.57 25.34
N GLU A 203 56.24 -35.19 24.18
CA GLU A 203 57.31 -36.19 24.00
C GLU A 203 58.71 -35.62 24.29
N MET A 204 59.00 -34.39 23.84
CA MET A 204 60.28 -33.71 24.12
C MET A 204 60.45 -33.33 25.60
N ALA A 205 59.35 -33.20 26.35
CA ALA A 205 59.38 -32.82 27.75
C ALA A 205 59.52 -34.02 28.72
N LYS A 206 59.35 -35.26 28.24
CA LYS A 206 59.51 -36.48 29.05
C LYS A 206 60.82 -36.58 29.85
N PRO A 207 62.00 -36.17 29.34
CA PRO A 207 63.23 -36.20 30.11
C PRO A 207 63.28 -35.23 31.29
N ILE A 208 62.38 -34.22 31.32
CA ILE A 208 62.30 -33.19 32.36
C ILE A 208 61.20 -33.51 33.38
N SER A 209 60.16 -34.25 32.97
CA SER A 209 59.02 -34.60 33.83
C SER A 209 59.26 -35.79 34.74
N VAL A 210 60.22 -36.66 34.40
CA VAL A 210 60.66 -37.77 35.26
C VAL A 210 61.89 -37.32 36.04
N ASP A 211 61.90 -37.50 37.36
CA ASP A 211 63.07 -37.31 38.22
C ASP A 211 64.16 -38.35 37.86
N VAL A 212 64.86 -38.14 36.74
CA VAL A 212 65.96 -39.01 36.30
C VAL A 212 67.20 -38.72 37.17
N PRO A 213 67.76 -39.71 37.89
CA PRO A 213 68.80 -39.46 38.91
C PRO A 213 70.17 -38.96 38.40
N ASP A 214 70.51 -39.11 37.12
CA ASP A 214 71.93 -39.06 36.68
C ASP A 214 72.27 -38.07 35.54
N LEU A 215 71.45 -37.06 35.25
CA LEU A 215 71.84 -36.02 34.28
C LEU A 215 72.72 -34.94 34.91
N SER A 216 73.84 -34.63 34.22
CA SER A 216 74.70 -33.51 34.60
C SER A 216 73.90 -32.19 34.55
N PRO A 217 74.19 -31.21 35.44
CA PRO A 217 73.48 -29.93 35.45
C PRO A 217 73.55 -29.15 34.12
N GLU A 218 74.52 -29.45 33.25
CA GLU A 218 74.68 -28.81 31.95
C GLU A 218 73.80 -29.47 30.87
N ALA A 219 73.77 -30.80 30.82
CA ALA A 219 72.88 -31.54 29.93
C ALA A 219 71.39 -31.26 30.25
N MET A 220 71.04 -31.12 31.54
CA MET A 220 69.68 -30.76 31.95
C MET A 220 69.28 -29.34 31.50
N LEU A 221 70.20 -28.38 31.48
CA LEU A 221 69.93 -27.02 30.99
C LEU A 221 69.74 -26.97 29.47
N GLU A 222 70.46 -27.80 28.72
CA GLU A 222 70.32 -27.89 27.26
C GLU A 222 68.96 -28.48 26.86
N VAL A 223 68.54 -29.57 27.52
CA VAL A 223 67.23 -30.19 27.30
C VAL A 223 66.10 -29.21 27.67
N VAL A 224 66.20 -28.52 28.82
CA VAL A 224 65.25 -27.47 29.23
C VAL A 224 65.17 -26.34 28.20
N GLN A 225 66.30 -25.92 27.62
CA GLN A 225 66.34 -24.87 26.61
C GLN A 225 65.62 -25.31 25.33
N GLN A 226 65.88 -26.53 24.85
CA GLN A 226 65.21 -27.09 23.68
C GLN A 226 63.69 -27.24 23.90
N THR A 227 63.27 -27.77 25.04
CA THR A 227 61.85 -27.88 25.40
C THR A 227 61.19 -26.51 25.54
N SER A 228 61.88 -25.51 26.11
CA SER A 228 61.34 -24.14 26.24
C SER A 228 61.13 -23.45 24.89
N GLY A 229 62.02 -23.67 23.92
CA GLY A 229 61.84 -23.17 22.55
C GLY A 229 60.67 -23.85 21.84
N ALA A 230 60.52 -25.16 22.02
CA ALA A 230 59.40 -25.92 21.48
C ALA A 230 58.05 -25.51 22.09
N LEU A 231 58.01 -25.22 23.39
CA LEU A 231 56.84 -24.70 24.11
C LEU A 231 56.42 -23.31 23.60
N ALA A 232 57.38 -22.40 23.39
CA ALA A 232 57.09 -21.08 22.81
C ALA A 232 56.48 -21.21 21.41
N GLY A 233 57.06 -22.06 20.56
CA GLY A 233 56.53 -22.31 19.22
C GLY A 233 55.18 -23.03 19.20
N ALA A 234 54.84 -23.83 20.23
CA ALA A 234 53.51 -24.42 20.38
C ALA A 234 52.48 -23.37 20.86
N GLN A 235 52.87 -22.47 21.78
CA GLN A 235 52.01 -21.40 22.27
C GLN A 235 51.65 -20.40 21.15
N GLU A 236 52.63 -19.97 20.35
CA GLU A 236 52.38 -19.11 19.18
C GLU A 236 51.40 -19.74 18.19
N LEU A 237 51.53 -21.05 17.96
CA LEU A 237 50.62 -21.78 17.06
C LEU A 237 49.21 -21.92 17.66
N LEU A 238 49.08 -22.16 18.97
CA LEU A 238 47.78 -22.18 19.64
C LEU A 238 47.09 -20.80 19.62
N ASP A 239 47.87 -19.71 19.70
CA ASP A 239 47.37 -18.34 19.56
C ASP A 239 46.94 -18.04 18.14
N SER A 240 47.73 -18.45 17.13
CA SER A 240 47.35 -18.29 15.73
C SER A 240 46.08 -19.09 15.38
N VAL A 241 45.97 -20.34 15.83
CA VAL A 241 44.78 -21.17 15.57
C VAL A 241 43.55 -20.63 16.29
N SER A 242 43.71 -20.06 17.50
CA SER A 242 42.59 -19.39 18.18
C SER A 242 42.09 -18.16 17.42
N LYS A 243 42.99 -17.42 16.78
CA LYS A 243 42.64 -16.26 15.96
C LYS A 243 41.91 -16.68 14.69
N THR A 244 42.44 -17.65 13.94
CA THR A 244 41.82 -18.15 12.70
C THR A 244 40.46 -18.81 12.96
N LEU A 245 40.28 -19.50 14.09
CA LEU A 245 38.97 -20.03 14.51
C LEU A 245 37.96 -18.92 14.79
N THR A 246 38.39 -17.80 15.35
CA THR A 246 37.51 -16.65 15.60
C THR A 246 37.10 -15.99 14.29
N GLU A 247 38.04 -15.81 13.37
CA GLU A 247 37.80 -15.28 12.02
C GLU A 247 36.83 -16.18 11.24
N ARG A 248 37.05 -17.50 11.21
CA ARG A 248 36.14 -18.45 10.54
C ARG A 248 34.75 -18.49 11.18
N ARG A 249 34.66 -18.34 12.50
CA ARG A 249 33.37 -18.19 13.18
C ARG A 249 32.62 -16.96 12.70
N CYS A 250 33.30 -15.83 12.50
CA CYS A 250 32.69 -14.62 11.93
C CYS A 250 32.30 -14.82 10.45
N GLU A 251 33.14 -15.48 9.66
CA GLU A 251 32.89 -15.73 8.23
C GLU A 251 31.71 -16.67 7.93
N MET A 252 31.33 -17.54 8.88
CA MET A 252 30.16 -18.43 8.74
C MET A 252 28.82 -17.71 8.93
N GLY A 253 28.80 -16.51 9.54
CA GLY A 253 27.59 -15.72 9.72
C GLY A 253 26.57 -16.32 10.70
N SER A 254 25.30 -15.90 10.55
CA SER A 254 24.22 -16.15 11.51
C SER A 254 23.05 -16.97 10.94
N SER A 255 23.28 -17.76 9.88
CA SER A 255 22.23 -18.64 9.35
C SER A 255 21.94 -19.82 10.27
N GLU A 256 20.75 -20.41 10.17
CA GLU A 256 20.33 -21.54 11.02
C GLU A 256 21.30 -22.73 10.92
N LEU A 257 21.79 -23.00 9.70
CA LEU A 257 22.81 -24.03 9.44
C LEU A 257 24.15 -23.67 10.10
N ALA A 258 24.58 -22.40 10.03
CA ALA A 258 25.79 -21.93 10.68
C ALA A 258 25.70 -22.02 12.20
N ILE A 259 24.55 -21.67 12.79
CA ILE A 259 24.33 -21.74 14.24
C ILE A 259 24.41 -23.18 14.75
N GLY A 260 23.85 -24.14 14.01
CA GLY A 260 23.96 -25.57 14.34
C GLY A 260 25.42 -26.02 14.38
N LYS A 261 26.16 -25.75 13.30
CA LYS A 261 27.58 -26.11 13.19
C LYS A 261 28.48 -25.39 14.20
N LEU A 262 28.19 -24.13 14.53
CA LEU A 262 28.89 -23.38 15.56
C LEU A 262 28.72 -24.00 16.96
N LYS A 263 27.52 -24.48 17.28
CA LYS A 263 27.23 -25.09 18.59
C LYS A 263 27.86 -26.48 18.73
N GLU A 264 27.81 -27.28 17.68
CA GLU A 264 28.28 -28.67 17.70
C GLU A 264 29.81 -28.75 17.55
N ASP A 265 30.35 -28.19 16.48
CA ASP A 265 31.74 -28.43 16.07
C ASP A 265 32.72 -27.42 16.71
N PHE A 266 32.41 -26.12 16.63
CA PHE A 266 33.31 -25.07 17.13
C PHE A 266 33.48 -25.08 18.64
N HIS A 267 32.42 -25.40 19.39
CA HIS A 267 32.55 -25.63 20.84
C HIS A 267 33.50 -26.78 21.16
N GLY A 268 33.45 -27.86 20.36
CA GLY A 268 34.39 -28.97 20.44
C GLY A 268 35.84 -28.53 20.16
N PHE A 269 36.04 -27.69 19.15
CA PHE A 269 37.35 -27.14 18.79
C PHE A 269 37.96 -26.28 19.91
N TYR A 270 37.19 -25.37 20.50
CA TYR A 270 37.67 -24.55 21.62
C TYR A 270 38.01 -25.40 22.85
N LYS A 271 37.24 -26.47 23.14
CA LYS A 271 37.56 -27.41 24.22
C LYS A 271 38.88 -28.13 23.98
N ARG A 272 39.12 -28.61 22.75
CA ARG A 272 40.37 -29.28 22.34
C ARG A 272 41.59 -28.35 22.48
N LEU A 273 41.47 -27.11 22.01
CA LEU A 273 42.51 -26.09 22.21
C LEU A 273 42.75 -25.76 23.68
N ALA A 274 41.69 -25.70 24.51
CA ALA A 274 41.84 -25.45 25.93
C ALA A 274 42.63 -26.57 26.64
N VAL A 275 42.44 -27.83 26.23
CA VAL A 275 43.26 -28.96 26.72
C VAL A 275 44.73 -28.76 26.31
N CYS A 276 44.99 -28.42 25.05
CA CYS A 276 46.34 -28.15 24.55
C CYS A 276 47.04 -26.99 25.27
N ARG A 277 46.31 -25.93 25.63
CA ARG A 277 46.87 -24.80 26.38
C ARG A 277 47.28 -25.22 27.79
N ARG A 278 46.44 -26.00 28.47
CA ARG A 278 46.74 -26.52 29.82
C ARG A 278 47.96 -27.44 29.82
N THR A 279 48.13 -28.28 28.80
CA THR A 279 49.31 -29.14 28.71
C THR A 279 50.58 -28.32 28.47
N VAL A 280 50.56 -27.34 27.56
CA VAL A 280 51.69 -26.42 27.35
C VAL A 280 52.04 -25.64 28.62
N GLU A 281 51.05 -25.15 29.34
CA GLU A 281 51.24 -24.43 30.61
C GLU A 281 51.88 -25.31 31.69
N SER A 282 51.35 -26.52 31.88
CA SER A 282 51.91 -27.51 32.82
C SER A 282 53.36 -27.87 32.47
N LEU A 283 53.66 -28.12 31.19
CA LEU A 283 55.03 -28.42 30.74
C LEU A 283 55.97 -27.22 30.88
N SER A 284 55.47 -26.00 30.73
CA SER A 284 56.21 -24.76 30.97
C SER A 284 56.59 -24.61 32.44
N GLU A 285 55.66 -24.88 33.36
CA GLU A 285 55.93 -24.90 34.80
C GLU A 285 56.98 -25.95 35.17
N ILE A 286 56.85 -27.18 34.66
CA ILE A 286 57.82 -28.25 34.86
C ILE A 286 59.21 -27.84 34.34
N SER A 287 59.27 -27.26 33.14
CA SER A 287 60.50 -26.74 32.53
C SER A 287 61.14 -25.65 33.39
N HIS A 288 60.35 -24.71 33.91
CA HIS A 288 60.82 -23.63 34.78
C HIS A 288 61.36 -24.16 36.12
N VAL A 289 60.64 -25.07 36.77
CA VAL A 289 61.06 -25.70 38.03
C VAL A 289 62.36 -26.48 37.83
N SER A 290 62.48 -27.25 36.76
CA SER A 290 63.70 -28.00 36.43
C SER A 290 64.87 -27.08 36.07
N LYS A 291 64.62 -25.98 35.35
CA LYS A 291 65.62 -24.92 35.11
C LYS A 291 66.13 -24.33 36.41
N GLU A 292 65.22 -23.95 37.32
CA GLU A 292 65.59 -23.41 38.63
C GLU A 292 66.38 -24.43 39.46
N ARG A 293 65.97 -25.69 39.46
CA ARG A 293 66.67 -26.75 40.20
C ARG A 293 68.08 -26.98 39.65
N ALA A 294 68.25 -27.02 38.33
CA ALA A 294 69.55 -27.15 37.66
C ALA A 294 70.45 -25.93 37.94
N LEU A 295 69.90 -24.71 37.84
CA LEU A 295 70.62 -23.48 38.19
C LEU A 295 70.98 -23.43 39.67
N ARG A 296 70.09 -23.86 40.58
CA ARG A 296 70.38 -23.93 42.02
C ARG A 296 71.48 -24.93 42.32
N LYS A 297 71.51 -26.11 41.66
CA LYS A 297 72.63 -27.07 41.77
C LYS A 297 73.94 -26.47 41.25
N LYS A 298 73.93 -25.82 40.09
CA LYS A 298 75.09 -25.13 39.49
C LYS A 298 75.61 -23.98 40.37
N VAL A 299 74.70 -23.19 40.94
CA VAL A 299 75.00 -22.09 41.86
C VAL A 299 75.44 -22.60 43.23
N ALA A 300 74.88 -23.70 43.74
CA ALA A 300 75.32 -24.32 44.98
C ALA A 300 76.75 -24.84 44.86
N GLN A 301 77.11 -25.48 43.74
CA GLN A 301 78.48 -25.88 43.45
C GLN A 301 79.43 -24.66 43.39
N LYS A 302 79.04 -23.58 42.70
CA LYS A 302 79.83 -22.33 42.67
C LYS A 302 79.90 -21.61 44.02
N ARG A 303 78.83 -21.64 44.82
CA ARG A 303 78.77 -21.00 46.14
C ARG A 303 79.53 -21.80 47.18
N ALA A 304 79.59 -23.13 47.11
CA ALA A 304 80.43 -23.94 47.99
C ALA A 304 81.91 -23.58 47.79
N LEU A 305 82.34 -23.43 46.53
CA LEU A 305 83.68 -22.94 46.17
C LEU A 305 83.91 -21.51 46.69
N LYS A 306 83.00 -20.57 46.38
CA LYS A 306 83.10 -19.18 46.84
C LYS A 306 83.03 -19.00 48.35
N THR A 307 82.23 -19.79 49.08
CA THR A 307 82.13 -19.70 50.56
C THR A 307 83.43 -20.17 51.21
N SER A 308 84.11 -21.15 50.60
CA SER A 308 85.47 -21.55 51.01
C SER A 308 86.49 -20.44 50.75
N ASP A 309 86.37 -19.72 49.64
CA ASP A 309 87.30 -18.63 49.27
C ASP A 309 87.02 -17.31 50.02
N GLU A 310 85.75 -16.99 50.31
CA GLU A 310 85.30 -15.82 51.06
C GLU A 310 85.66 -15.94 52.55
N PHE A 311 85.50 -17.12 53.16
CA PHE A 311 85.94 -17.32 54.55
C PHE A 311 87.44 -17.06 54.71
N LYS A 312 88.27 -17.48 53.75
CA LYS A 312 89.73 -17.23 53.73
C LYS A 312 90.12 -15.77 53.52
N THR A 313 89.22 -14.92 53.02
CA THR A 313 89.51 -13.51 52.73
C THR A 313 89.15 -12.58 53.88
N TYR A 314 88.23 -12.98 54.77
CA TYR A 314 87.81 -12.17 55.92
C TYR A 314 88.35 -12.68 57.28
N ASP A 315 88.93 -13.88 57.32
CA ASP A 315 89.73 -14.44 58.42
C ASP A 315 91.16 -13.87 58.37
N LEU A 316 91.34 -12.66 58.94
CA LEU A 316 92.57 -11.85 58.85
C LEU A 316 93.70 -12.37 59.74
N ASP A 317 93.38 -13.06 60.84
CA ASP A 317 94.33 -13.68 61.78
C ASP A 317 94.57 -15.17 61.52
N LYS A 318 93.84 -15.78 60.57
CA LYS A 318 93.95 -17.19 60.15
C LYS A 318 93.70 -18.17 61.28
N ASP A 319 92.89 -17.78 62.27
CA ASP A 319 92.58 -18.59 63.44
C ASP A 319 91.36 -19.51 63.20
N GLY A 320 90.67 -19.35 62.07
CA GLY A 320 89.48 -20.10 61.71
C GLY A 320 88.20 -19.66 62.43
N LEU A 321 88.16 -18.47 63.03
CA LEU A 321 87.07 -17.90 63.84
C LEU A 321 86.85 -16.40 63.57
N LEU A 322 85.66 -16.00 63.06
CA LEU A 322 85.37 -14.58 62.77
C LEU A 322 84.88 -13.81 64.02
N ASN A 323 85.51 -12.67 64.34
CA ASN A 323 85.21 -11.85 65.53
C ASN A 323 84.20 -10.70 65.27
N ARG A 324 83.74 -10.00 66.34
CA ARG A 324 82.73 -8.91 66.27
C ARG A 324 83.09 -7.78 65.29
N SER A 325 84.37 -7.48 65.14
CA SER A 325 84.86 -6.41 64.26
C SER A 325 84.85 -6.84 62.78
N GLU A 326 85.17 -8.10 62.51
CA GLU A 326 85.12 -8.72 61.18
C GLU A 326 83.68 -8.96 60.72
N ILE A 327 82.75 -9.28 61.64
CA ILE A 327 81.30 -9.37 61.35
C ILE A 327 80.74 -7.99 60.94
N THR A 328 81.24 -6.92 61.54
CA THR A 328 80.85 -5.53 61.20
C THR A 328 81.43 -5.09 59.85
N GLN A 329 82.65 -5.51 59.51
CA GLN A 329 83.24 -5.27 58.18
C GLN A 329 82.54 -6.11 57.08
N LEU A 330 82.21 -7.36 57.39
CA LEU A 330 81.43 -8.23 56.51
C LEU A 330 80.08 -7.60 56.17
N ALA A 331 79.38 -7.06 57.18
CA ALA A 331 78.11 -6.36 57.00
C ALA A 331 78.21 -5.10 56.12
N LYS A 332 79.25 -4.28 56.34
CA LYS A 332 79.55 -3.11 55.50
C LYS A 332 79.90 -3.50 54.06
N GLY A 333 80.61 -4.61 53.85
CA GLY A 333 80.87 -5.19 52.53
C GLY A 333 79.60 -5.63 51.78
N PHE A 334 78.53 -5.96 52.49
CA PHE A 334 77.20 -6.24 51.92
C PHE A 334 76.31 -5.00 51.77
N GLY A 335 76.85 -3.79 51.99
CA GLY A 335 76.14 -2.52 51.82
C GLY A 335 75.04 -2.27 52.84
N PHE A 336 75.09 -2.93 54.01
CA PHE A 336 74.06 -2.85 55.05
C PHE A 336 74.71 -2.55 56.40
N SER A 337 74.25 -1.49 57.07
CA SER A 337 74.64 -1.20 58.44
C SER A 337 73.69 -1.93 59.38
N ILE A 338 74.17 -2.95 60.08
CA ILE A 338 73.34 -3.72 61.02
C ILE A 338 73.04 -2.84 62.24
N PRO A 339 71.77 -2.64 62.62
CA PRO A 339 71.42 -1.96 63.87
C PRO A 339 71.90 -2.74 65.10
N ASP A 340 72.32 -2.05 66.17
CA ASP A 340 72.97 -2.67 67.34
C ASP A 340 72.16 -3.82 67.97
N HIS A 341 70.82 -3.70 68.01
CA HIS A 341 69.93 -4.75 68.53
C HIS A 341 69.94 -6.06 67.71
N GLN A 342 70.29 -6.00 66.41
CA GLN A 342 70.44 -7.17 65.55
C GLN A 342 71.84 -7.76 65.66
N LEU A 343 72.87 -6.93 65.88
CA LEU A 343 74.23 -7.40 66.20
C LEU A 343 74.23 -8.23 67.48
N ASP A 344 73.56 -7.75 68.53
CA ASP A 344 73.47 -8.49 69.80
C ASP A 344 72.68 -9.81 69.67
N ARG A 345 71.65 -9.87 68.82
CA ARG A 345 70.95 -11.13 68.48
C ARG A 345 71.85 -12.10 67.70
N ILE A 346 72.67 -11.58 66.79
CA ILE A 346 73.63 -12.36 66.00
C ILE A 346 74.70 -12.98 66.91
N GLU A 347 75.23 -12.22 67.87
CA GLU A 347 76.18 -12.73 68.86
C GLU A 347 75.55 -13.79 69.74
N HIS A 348 74.41 -13.48 70.39
CA HIS A 348 73.75 -14.39 71.31
C HIS A 348 73.34 -15.72 70.65
N SER A 349 73.04 -15.71 69.34
CA SER A 349 72.61 -16.88 68.59
C SER A 349 73.74 -17.71 68.00
N LEU A 350 74.92 -17.14 67.72
CA LEU A 350 75.96 -17.81 66.93
C LEU A 350 77.19 -18.22 67.75
N TYR A 351 77.56 -17.47 68.81
CA TYR A 351 78.72 -17.76 69.64
C TYR A 351 78.64 -17.13 71.05
N ARG A 352 79.21 -17.79 72.07
CA ARG A 352 79.49 -17.19 73.40
C ARG A 352 80.98 -17.37 73.68
N GLY A 353 81.83 -16.51 73.11
CA GLY A 353 83.30 -16.67 73.13
C GLY A 353 84.01 -15.95 71.97
N ALA A 354 85.15 -16.49 71.51
CA ALA A 354 86.12 -15.78 70.66
C ALA A 354 85.75 -15.58 69.17
N GLY A 355 84.74 -16.26 68.61
CA GLY A 355 84.32 -15.97 67.23
C GLY A 355 83.38 -17.02 66.60
N VAL A 356 82.99 -16.78 65.35
CA VAL A 356 82.11 -17.66 64.55
C VAL A 356 82.95 -18.60 63.67
N PRO A 357 82.89 -19.94 63.87
CA PRO A 357 83.62 -20.91 63.05
C PRO A 357 83.02 -21.07 61.65
N LEU A 358 83.82 -21.58 60.71
CA LEU A 358 83.47 -21.85 59.29
C LEU A 358 82.13 -22.59 59.11
N GLU A 359 81.83 -23.54 59.99
CA GLU A 359 80.56 -24.31 59.96
C GLU A 359 79.32 -23.45 60.21
N ARG A 360 79.47 -22.36 60.97
CA ARG A 360 78.39 -21.44 61.35
C ARG A 360 78.39 -20.14 60.53
N PHE A 361 79.38 -19.95 59.66
CA PHE A 361 79.47 -18.83 58.71
C PHE A 361 78.25 -18.70 57.77
N PRO A 362 77.65 -19.80 57.25
CA PRO A 362 76.40 -19.71 56.48
C PRO A 362 75.21 -19.18 57.30
N ARG A 363 75.18 -19.48 58.61
CA ARG A 363 74.12 -19.06 59.54
C ARG A 363 74.25 -17.57 59.92
N LEU A 364 75.48 -17.08 60.04
CA LEU A 364 75.80 -15.65 60.16
C LEU A 364 75.31 -14.84 58.95
N ARG A 365 75.65 -15.27 57.72
CA ARG A 365 75.14 -14.63 56.50
C ARG A 365 73.61 -14.64 56.42
N SER A 366 72.99 -15.72 56.84
CA SER A 366 71.52 -15.86 56.83
C SER A 366 70.85 -14.86 57.75
N MET A 367 71.37 -14.63 58.96
CA MET A 367 70.80 -13.64 59.88
C MET A 367 70.93 -12.19 59.37
N VAL A 368 72.06 -11.84 58.76
CA VAL A 368 72.26 -10.52 58.13
C VAL A 368 71.36 -10.34 56.89
N ALA A 369 71.12 -11.42 56.13
CA ALA A 369 70.23 -11.40 54.98
C ALA A 369 68.74 -11.31 55.35
N ILE A 370 68.31 -11.97 56.43
CA ILE A 370 66.92 -11.93 56.95
C ILE A 370 66.53 -10.50 57.31
N ALA A 371 67.39 -9.79 58.05
CA ALA A 371 67.18 -8.38 58.40
C ALA A 371 67.01 -7.47 57.17
N ARG A 372 67.68 -7.79 56.06
CA ARG A 372 67.57 -7.04 54.79
C ARG A 372 66.31 -7.41 53.99
N SER A 373 65.85 -8.65 54.03
CA SER A 373 64.67 -9.11 53.27
C SER A 373 63.35 -8.67 53.89
N GLU A 374 63.28 -8.54 55.21
CA GLU A 374 62.07 -8.14 55.94
C GLU A 374 61.62 -6.73 55.54
N VAL A 375 62.58 -5.81 55.35
CA VAL A 375 62.31 -4.45 54.88
C VAL A 375 61.77 -4.44 53.43
N ARG A 376 62.32 -5.26 52.53
CA ARG A 376 61.89 -5.31 51.11
C ARG A 376 60.58 -6.06 50.87
N ALA A 377 60.21 -7.00 51.73
CA ALA A 377 58.96 -7.76 51.61
C ALA A 377 57.75 -6.88 51.96
N ASN A 378 57.89 -6.01 52.96
CA ASN A 378 56.84 -5.07 53.36
C ASN A 378 56.54 -4.04 52.26
N GLU A 379 57.55 -3.59 51.50
CA GLU A 379 57.36 -2.67 50.36
C GLU A 379 56.59 -3.30 49.20
N LYS A 380 56.83 -4.58 48.88
CA LYS A 380 56.14 -5.28 47.77
C LYS A 380 54.68 -5.62 48.10
N ASN A 381 54.41 -5.99 49.36
CA ASN A 381 53.05 -6.30 49.79
C ASN A 381 52.15 -5.04 49.79
N ALA A 382 52.70 -3.86 50.10
CA ALA A 382 51.97 -2.60 50.03
C ALA A 382 51.54 -2.23 48.59
N VAL A 383 52.38 -2.50 47.59
CA VAL A 383 52.07 -2.22 46.17
C VAL A 383 51.00 -3.18 45.62
N ALA A 384 51.03 -4.45 46.01
CA ALA A 384 50.04 -5.43 45.57
C ALA A 384 48.62 -5.13 46.11
N ILE A 385 48.52 -4.71 47.37
CA ILE A 385 47.25 -4.33 47.99
C ILE A 385 46.62 -3.12 47.28
N GLU A 386 47.43 -2.13 46.89
CA GLU A 386 46.91 -0.95 46.16
C GLU A 386 46.47 -1.29 44.73
N GLN A 387 47.17 -2.20 44.03
CA GLN A 387 46.77 -2.66 42.69
C GLN A 387 45.45 -3.46 42.71
N GLU A 388 45.22 -4.28 43.73
CA GLU A 388 43.96 -5.02 43.92
C GLU A 388 42.78 -4.06 44.17
N ARG A 389 43.01 -3.02 44.98
CA ARG A 389 42.02 -1.98 45.29
C ARG A 389 41.57 -1.21 44.05
N VAL A 390 42.52 -0.81 43.20
CA VAL A 390 42.24 -0.11 41.93
C VAL A 390 41.43 -0.98 40.96
N LYS A 391 41.73 -2.28 40.86
CA LYS A 391 40.98 -3.21 40.01
C LYS A 391 39.54 -3.41 40.47
N GLN A 392 39.32 -3.55 41.78
CA GLN A 392 37.97 -3.68 42.34
C GLN A 392 37.15 -2.39 42.15
N GLU A 393 37.76 -1.22 42.32
CA GLU A 393 37.10 0.06 42.08
C GLU A 393 36.70 0.23 40.60
N GLN A 394 37.57 -0.19 39.67
CA GLN A 394 37.26 -0.19 38.22
C GLN A 394 36.13 -1.17 37.86
N ALA A 395 36.08 -2.36 38.48
CA ALA A 395 35.02 -3.33 38.25
C ALA A 395 33.64 -2.82 38.74
N LEU A 396 33.61 -2.19 39.92
CA LEU A 396 32.39 -1.59 40.47
C LEU A 396 31.88 -0.42 39.62
N ARG A 397 32.77 0.41 39.08
CA ARG A 397 32.39 1.47 38.13
C ARG A 397 31.76 0.89 36.86
N ARG A 398 32.36 -0.16 36.26
CA ARG A 398 31.79 -0.86 35.10
C ARG A 398 30.40 -1.42 35.37
N GLU A 399 30.19 -2.04 36.52
CA GLU A 399 28.88 -2.62 36.87
C GLU A 399 27.81 -1.52 37.01
N ARG A 400 28.18 -0.37 37.60
CA ARG A 400 27.28 0.78 37.74
C ARG A 400 26.92 1.38 36.38
N ASP A 401 27.90 1.66 35.54
CA ASP A 401 27.69 2.27 34.22
C ASP A 401 26.82 1.36 33.33
N LEU A 402 27.06 0.05 33.38
CA LEU A 402 26.30 -0.94 32.62
C LEU A 402 24.85 -1.06 33.12
N LYS A 403 24.63 -0.88 34.43
CA LYS A 403 23.29 -0.87 35.03
C LYS A 403 22.51 0.40 34.69
N GLU A 404 23.14 1.58 34.76
CA GLU A 404 22.51 2.86 34.38
C GLU A 404 22.14 2.86 32.89
N LYS A 405 23.01 2.35 32.02
CA LYS A 405 22.75 2.25 30.56
C LYS A 405 21.65 1.24 30.22
N LYS A 406 21.63 0.07 30.87
CA LYS A 406 20.52 -0.89 30.71
C LYS A 406 19.18 -0.29 31.13
N ALA A 407 19.15 0.50 32.22
CA ALA A 407 17.92 1.18 32.64
C ALA A 407 17.46 2.24 31.63
N HIS A 408 18.40 2.96 31.00
CA HIS A 408 18.08 3.95 29.96
C HIS A 408 17.54 3.30 28.68
N LEU A 409 18.15 2.18 28.24
CA LEU A 409 17.66 1.39 27.11
C LEU A 409 16.29 0.77 27.39
N GLN A 410 16.03 0.32 28.62
CA GLN A 410 14.73 -0.24 28.99
C GLN A 410 13.60 0.81 28.92
N LYS A 411 13.89 2.06 29.30
CA LYS A 411 12.94 3.18 29.13
C LYS A 411 12.62 3.47 27.67
N LEU A 412 13.59 3.36 26.75
CA LEU A 412 13.33 3.51 25.31
C LEU A 412 12.33 2.46 24.80
N VAL A 413 12.49 1.21 25.21
CA VAL A 413 11.58 0.13 24.83
C VAL A 413 10.16 0.43 25.34
N GLU A 414 10.02 0.92 26.57
CA GLU A 414 8.71 1.32 27.12
C GLU A 414 8.05 2.45 26.31
N VAL A 415 8.82 3.47 25.90
CA VAL A 415 8.32 4.58 25.07
C VAL A 415 7.95 4.08 23.66
N SER A 416 8.72 3.15 23.10
CA SER A 416 8.41 2.50 21.82
C SER A 416 7.08 1.73 21.90
N GLU A 417 6.87 0.96 22.98
CA GLU A 417 5.61 0.24 23.21
C GLU A 417 4.40 1.17 23.38
N GLU A 418 4.55 2.28 24.11
CA GLU A 418 3.49 3.29 24.26
C GLU A 418 3.14 3.93 22.91
N THR A 419 4.14 4.23 22.10
CA THR A 419 3.98 4.76 20.74
C THR A 419 3.27 3.74 19.84
N SER A 420 3.61 2.45 19.94
CA SER A 420 2.88 1.40 19.21
C SER A 420 1.41 1.33 19.63
N LYS A 421 1.11 1.38 20.94
CA LYS A 421 -0.27 1.29 21.45
C LYS A 421 -1.15 2.47 21.01
N THR A 422 -0.61 3.69 21.01
CA THR A 422 -1.32 4.87 20.52
C THR A 422 -1.54 4.79 19.01
N LEU A 423 -0.54 4.33 18.27
CA LEU A 423 -0.62 4.14 16.83
C LEU A 423 -1.59 3.01 16.43
N ASP A 424 -1.70 1.94 17.21
CA ASP A 424 -2.66 0.86 16.97
C ASP A 424 -4.10 1.37 17.09
N LYS A 425 -4.38 2.25 18.08
CA LYS A 425 -5.69 2.93 18.21
C LYS A 425 -5.98 3.86 17.04
N ALA A 426 -4.97 4.58 16.56
CA ALA A 426 -5.12 5.44 15.38
C ALA A 426 -5.35 4.59 14.12
N THR A 427 -4.65 3.45 14.01
CA THR A 427 -4.78 2.49 12.90
C THR A 427 -6.19 1.91 12.86
N SER A 428 -6.75 1.46 13.98
CA SER A 428 -8.10 0.91 14.02
C SER A 428 -9.16 1.93 13.59
N LYS A 429 -9.03 3.19 14.03
CA LYS A 429 -9.90 4.29 13.59
C LYS A 429 -9.76 4.58 12.09
N ALA A 430 -8.54 4.58 11.56
CA ALA A 430 -8.32 4.77 10.12
C ALA A 430 -8.85 3.61 9.26
N GLU A 431 -8.75 2.37 9.74
CA GLU A 431 -9.35 1.21 9.06
C GLU A 431 -10.88 1.29 9.04
N GLU A 432 -11.49 1.74 10.13
CA GLU A 432 -12.93 2.03 10.16
C GLU A 432 -13.31 3.11 9.15
N LEU A 433 -12.50 4.17 9.01
CA LEU A 433 -12.71 5.24 8.02
C LEU A 433 -12.62 4.75 6.57
N VAL A 434 -11.66 3.86 6.27
CA VAL A 434 -11.53 3.27 4.92
C VAL A 434 -12.73 2.40 4.60
N LYS A 435 -13.17 1.56 5.54
CA LYS A 435 -14.38 0.73 5.39
C LYS A 435 -15.67 1.56 5.36
N ALA A 436 -15.69 2.69 6.07
CA ALA A 436 -16.78 3.66 6.08
C ALA A 436 -16.97 4.36 4.73
N GLY A 437 -15.91 4.48 3.91
CA GLY A 437 -16.00 4.98 2.55
C GLY A 437 -16.98 4.18 1.66
N GLU A 438 -17.16 2.88 1.95
CA GLU A 438 -18.08 1.97 1.24
C GLU A 438 -19.51 2.00 1.82
N ARG A 439 -19.72 2.62 2.99
CA ARG A 439 -21.03 2.75 3.65
C ARG A 439 -21.61 4.17 3.44
N PRO A 440 -22.95 4.31 3.45
CA PRO A 440 -23.61 5.61 3.37
C PRO A 440 -23.60 6.31 4.75
N LEU A 441 -22.41 6.56 5.30
CA LEU A 441 -22.24 7.43 6.46
C LEU A 441 -22.42 8.90 6.07
N SER A 442 -22.97 9.70 6.97
CA SER A 442 -23.15 11.14 6.75
C SER A 442 -21.80 11.86 6.71
N ALA A 443 -21.76 13.03 6.07
CA ALA A 443 -20.56 13.87 6.04
C ALA A 443 -20.06 14.26 7.44
N GLU A 444 -20.96 14.44 8.40
CA GLU A 444 -20.63 14.82 9.78
C GLU A 444 -19.95 13.69 10.56
N GLU A 445 -20.45 12.46 10.41
CA GLU A 445 -19.86 11.28 11.05
C GLU A 445 -18.44 11.01 10.53
N LEU A 446 -18.22 11.14 9.21
CA LEU A 446 -16.88 11.00 8.62
C LEU A 446 -15.92 12.07 9.13
N LYS A 447 -16.37 13.33 9.24
CA LYS A 447 -15.55 14.41 9.78
C LYS A 447 -15.18 14.14 11.25
N LEU A 448 -16.15 13.75 12.07
CA LEU A 448 -15.94 13.50 13.49
C LEU A 448 -14.99 12.32 13.73
N GLN A 449 -15.09 11.26 12.93
CA GLN A 449 -14.15 10.14 12.99
C GLN A 449 -12.75 10.50 12.49
N ALA A 450 -12.63 11.30 11.43
CA ALA A 450 -11.34 11.80 10.94
C ALA A 450 -10.63 12.67 11.99
N ASP A 451 -11.36 13.59 12.64
CA ASP A 451 -10.82 14.45 13.69
C ASP A 451 -10.42 13.65 14.95
N ALA A 452 -11.20 12.61 15.30
CA ALA A 452 -10.86 11.68 16.37
C ALA A 452 -9.64 10.80 16.04
N GLY A 453 -9.37 10.53 14.75
CA GLY A 453 -8.17 9.88 14.27
C GLY A 453 -6.96 10.79 14.39
N ASP A 454 -7.05 12.03 13.90
CA ASP A 454 -5.97 13.03 13.94
C ASP A 454 -5.52 13.35 15.38
N SER A 455 -6.45 13.38 16.34
CA SER A 455 -6.09 13.55 17.76
C SER A 455 -5.18 12.44 18.28
N GLU A 456 -5.37 11.18 17.84
CA GLU A 456 -4.50 10.07 18.22
C GLU A 456 -3.18 10.08 17.45
N ILE A 457 -3.20 10.51 16.19
CA ILE A 457 -1.99 10.70 15.37
C ILE A 457 -1.08 11.75 16.00
N GLU A 458 -1.62 12.89 16.45
CA GLU A 458 -0.83 13.92 17.13
C GLU A 458 -0.20 13.41 18.43
N LYS A 459 -0.92 12.59 19.21
CA LYS A 459 -0.35 11.95 20.40
C LYS A 459 0.79 11.00 20.05
N ALA A 460 0.60 10.15 19.04
CA ALA A 460 1.62 9.19 18.59
C ALA A 460 2.84 9.90 17.99
N LYS A 461 2.64 11.04 17.32
CA LYS A 461 3.71 11.87 16.78
C LYS A 461 4.56 12.48 17.90
N LEU A 462 3.93 13.04 18.93
CA LEU A 462 4.63 13.58 20.08
C LEU A 462 5.45 12.53 20.84
N THR A 463 4.98 11.29 20.96
CA THR A 463 5.74 10.21 21.60
C THR A 463 6.87 9.70 20.71
N LEU A 464 6.65 9.62 19.40
CA LEU A 464 7.67 9.24 18.42
C LEU A 464 8.80 10.27 18.33
N ASP A 465 8.48 11.56 18.34
CA ASP A 465 9.48 12.64 18.36
C ASP A 465 10.35 12.56 19.62
N LYS A 466 9.74 12.30 20.78
CA LYS A 466 10.48 12.05 22.04
C LYS A 466 11.40 10.83 21.94
N LEU A 467 10.91 9.73 21.35
CA LEU A 467 11.72 8.52 21.15
C LEU A 467 12.94 8.81 20.26
N MET A 468 12.74 9.53 19.15
CA MET A 468 13.83 9.90 18.23
C MET A 468 14.86 10.84 18.89
N GLU A 469 14.42 11.78 19.74
CA GLU A 469 15.31 12.65 20.52
C GLU A 469 16.17 11.83 21.49
N GLN A 470 15.55 10.89 22.23
CA GLN A 470 16.25 10.02 23.19
C GLN A 470 17.23 9.06 22.51
N ILE A 471 16.91 8.53 21.32
CA ILE A 471 17.85 7.73 20.52
C ILE A 471 19.07 8.56 20.14
N LYS A 472 18.87 9.81 19.67
CA LYS A 472 19.97 10.72 19.33
C LYS A 472 20.85 11.08 20.53
N GLU A 473 20.28 11.22 21.72
CA GLU A 473 21.05 11.45 22.94
C GLU A 473 21.96 10.26 23.24
N ILE A 474 21.47 9.03 23.14
CA ILE A 474 22.26 7.81 23.38
C ILE A 474 23.34 7.61 22.31
N GLU A 475 23.07 7.97 21.06
CA GLU A 475 24.09 7.93 20.00
C GLU A 475 25.20 8.97 20.20
N LYS A 476 24.89 10.09 20.86
CA LYS A 476 25.85 11.17 21.17
C LYS A 476 26.66 10.90 22.43
N ASP A 477 26.09 10.22 23.42
CA ASP A 477 26.79 9.85 24.65
C ASP A 477 27.97 8.94 24.32
N CYS A 478 29.17 9.54 24.29
CA CYS A 478 30.41 8.87 23.95
C CYS A 478 31.06 8.29 25.20
N ASP A 479 30.91 6.98 25.40
CA ASP A 479 31.71 6.27 26.39
C ASP A 479 33.18 6.17 26.00
N SER A 480 34.04 6.23 27.02
CA SER A 480 35.49 6.02 26.88
C SER A 480 35.87 4.57 26.57
N ASP A 481 34.96 3.61 26.76
CA ASP A 481 35.17 2.17 26.54
C ASP A 481 34.53 1.73 25.22
N GLU A 482 35.33 1.20 24.29
CA GLU A 482 34.87 0.78 22.96
C GLU A 482 33.80 -0.31 22.99
N ASN A 483 33.82 -1.21 23.99
CA ASN A 483 32.84 -2.30 24.06
C ASN A 483 31.45 -1.78 24.46
N LEU A 484 31.40 -0.82 25.39
CA LEU A 484 30.15 -0.16 25.79
C LEU A 484 29.58 0.67 24.65
N LYS A 485 30.44 1.33 23.88
CA LYS A 485 30.07 2.10 22.70
C LYS A 485 29.48 1.24 21.57
N LEU A 486 30.06 0.06 21.31
CA LEU A 486 29.52 -0.90 20.33
C LEU A 486 28.14 -1.42 20.74
N PHE A 487 27.98 -1.79 22.02
CA PHE A 487 26.70 -2.24 22.56
C PHE A 487 25.61 -1.16 22.47
N GLN A 488 25.92 0.09 22.81
CA GLN A 488 25.00 1.23 22.66
C GLN A 488 24.57 1.43 21.21
N LYS A 489 25.51 1.39 20.26
CA LYS A 489 25.19 1.53 18.83
C LYS A 489 24.30 0.40 18.33
N GLU A 490 24.57 -0.85 18.70
CA GLU A 490 23.75 -1.98 18.27
C GLU A 490 22.32 -1.86 18.82
N GLU A 491 22.13 -1.58 20.11
CA GLU A 491 20.78 -1.47 20.69
C GLU A 491 20.05 -0.20 20.24
N ALA A 492 20.71 0.96 20.13
CA ALA A 492 20.12 2.17 19.59
C ALA A 492 19.67 1.97 18.13
N SER A 493 20.45 1.24 17.32
CA SER A 493 20.08 0.95 15.94
C SER A 493 18.81 0.08 15.82
N LYS A 494 18.59 -0.86 16.75
CA LYS A 494 17.37 -1.68 16.80
C LYS A 494 16.14 -0.81 17.05
N VAL A 495 16.17 -0.01 18.12
CA VAL A 495 15.06 0.89 18.47
C VAL A 495 14.84 1.95 17.38
N SER A 496 15.91 2.44 16.73
CA SER A 496 15.80 3.35 15.58
C SER A 496 15.06 2.73 14.41
N SER A 497 15.38 1.49 14.04
CA SER A 497 14.66 0.78 12.97
C SER A 497 13.19 0.53 13.31
N GLU A 498 12.86 0.24 14.57
CA GLU A 498 11.48 0.15 15.02
C GLU A 498 10.76 1.50 14.91
N ALA A 499 11.42 2.60 15.29
CA ALA A 499 10.88 3.95 15.20
C ALA A 499 10.59 4.35 13.73
N GLU A 500 11.44 3.98 12.78
CA GLU A 500 11.20 4.19 11.34
C GLU A 500 9.96 3.44 10.84
N VAL A 501 9.76 2.20 11.30
CA VAL A 501 8.56 1.41 10.97
C VAL A 501 7.31 2.08 11.54
N LEU A 502 7.36 2.59 12.77
CA LEU A 502 6.27 3.34 13.39
C LEU A 502 5.97 4.63 12.64
N LEU A 503 6.99 5.37 12.19
CA LEU A 503 6.82 6.57 11.36
C LEU A 503 6.10 6.25 10.04
N GLY A 504 6.52 5.18 9.36
CA GLY A 504 5.88 4.72 8.12
C GLY A 504 4.42 4.29 8.31
N ARG A 505 4.07 3.74 9.48
CA ARG A 505 2.67 3.46 9.86
C ARG A 505 1.89 4.75 10.13
N LEU A 506 2.46 5.69 10.90
CA LEU A 506 1.83 6.96 11.23
C LEU A 506 1.47 7.78 9.97
N ASN A 507 2.38 7.83 9.00
CA ASN A 507 2.12 8.50 7.72
C ASN A 507 0.94 7.87 6.97
N ARG A 508 0.86 6.54 6.92
CA ARG A 508 -0.27 5.83 6.26
C ARG A 508 -1.61 6.11 6.93
N VAL A 509 -1.65 6.13 8.26
CA VAL A 509 -2.86 6.45 9.03
C VAL A 509 -3.27 7.90 8.80
N GLY A 510 -2.30 8.83 8.80
CA GLY A 510 -2.55 10.24 8.47
C GLY A 510 -3.10 10.45 7.06
N ASP A 511 -2.56 9.74 6.06
CA ASP A 511 -3.10 9.79 4.70
C ASP A 511 -4.54 9.29 4.64
N ALA A 512 -4.89 8.23 5.39
CA ALA A 512 -6.26 7.71 5.46
C ALA A 512 -7.24 8.72 6.11
N CYS A 513 -6.85 9.35 7.23
CA CYS A 513 -7.66 10.41 7.87
C CYS A 513 -7.84 11.62 6.95
N ARG A 514 -6.80 12.02 6.21
CA ARG A 514 -6.89 13.08 5.19
C ARG A 514 -7.89 12.73 4.08
N VAL A 515 -7.80 11.52 3.52
CA VAL A 515 -8.72 11.05 2.48
C VAL A 515 -10.16 11.01 2.98
N ALA A 516 -10.39 10.55 4.22
CA ALA A 516 -11.71 10.54 4.83
C ALA A 516 -12.30 11.94 5.00
N ARG A 517 -11.47 12.92 5.40
CA ARG A 517 -11.87 14.33 5.49
C ARG A 517 -12.23 14.91 4.13
N ASP A 518 -11.42 14.66 3.11
CA ASP A 518 -11.69 15.12 1.75
C ASP A 518 -13.02 14.52 1.24
N LEU A 519 -13.29 13.25 1.55
CA LEU A 519 -14.56 12.60 1.24
C LEU A 519 -15.74 13.22 2.02
N ALA A 520 -15.56 13.54 3.30
CA ALA A 520 -16.58 14.20 4.12
C ALA A 520 -16.97 15.57 3.54
N VAL A 521 -15.98 16.37 3.13
CA VAL A 521 -16.21 17.67 2.48
C VAL A 521 -17.02 17.50 1.19
N ARG A 522 -16.67 16.51 0.34
CA ARG A 522 -17.44 16.23 -0.89
C ARG A 522 -18.88 15.81 -0.61
N ARG A 523 -19.09 14.91 0.36
CA ARG A 523 -20.44 14.46 0.74
C ARG A 523 -21.27 15.63 1.24
N SER A 524 -20.71 16.46 2.12
CA SER A 524 -21.37 17.67 2.62
C SER A 524 -21.72 18.61 1.47
N PHE A 525 -20.79 18.87 0.55
CA PHE A 525 -21.04 19.72 -0.61
C PHE A 525 -22.18 19.18 -1.49
N ASN A 526 -22.15 17.88 -1.82
CA ASN A 526 -23.20 17.25 -2.64
C ASN A 526 -24.57 17.26 -1.96
N GLU A 527 -24.63 16.98 -0.65
CA GLU A 527 -25.85 17.08 0.14
C GLU A 527 -26.43 18.51 0.10
N MET A 528 -25.57 19.52 0.22
CA MET A 528 -25.98 20.93 0.15
C MET A 528 -26.38 21.35 -1.27
N GLU A 529 -25.77 20.80 -2.33
CA GLU A 529 -26.17 21.06 -3.71
C GLU A 529 -27.55 20.47 -4.05
N VAL A 530 -27.89 19.30 -3.50
CA VAL A 530 -29.25 18.74 -3.62
C VAL A 530 -30.27 19.67 -2.98
N VAL A 531 -29.96 20.20 -1.79
CA VAL A 531 -30.80 21.18 -1.10
C VAL A 531 -30.86 22.50 -1.86
N ARG A 532 -29.73 22.98 -2.40
CA ARG A 532 -29.70 24.18 -3.25
C ARG A 532 -30.63 24.00 -4.44
N ASN A 533 -30.55 22.88 -5.15
CA ASN A 533 -31.39 22.60 -6.31
C ASN A 533 -32.90 22.60 -5.98
N SER A 534 -33.31 22.10 -4.81
CA SER A 534 -34.72 22.20 -4.38
C SER A 534 -35.14 23.64 -4.12
N VAL A 535 -34.29 24.44 -3.47
CA VAL A 535 -34.51 25.88 -3.25
C VAL A 535 -34.61 26.63 -4.58
N VAL A 536 -33.70 26.39 -5.52
CA VAL A 536 -33.72 27.04 -6.85
C VAL A 536 -35.01 26.70 -7.60
N THR A 537 -35.47 25.46 -7.50
CA THR A 537 -36.73 25.03 -8.13
C THR A 537 -37.93 25.76 -7.51
N ALA A 538 -37.98 25.89 -6.18
CA ALA A 538 -39.01 26.65 -5.48
C ALA A 538 -38.97 28.15 -5.83
N LEU A 539 -37.77 28.75 -5.84
CA LEU A 539 -37.53 30.14 -6.23
C LEU A 539 -38.04 30.42 -7.65
N ARG A 540 -37.67 29.59 -8.63
CA ARG A 540 -38.11 29.77 -10.01
C ARG A 540 -39.62 29.59 -10.17
N THR A 541 -40.22 28.68 -9.40
CA THR A 541 -41.68 28.51 -9.35
C THR A 541 -42.36 29.77 -8.83
N LEU A 542 -41.81 30.40 -7.79
CA LEU A 542 -42.29 31.69 -7.30
C LEU A 542 -42.14 32.80 -8.36
N MET A 543 -40.97 32.88 -9.00
CA MET A 543 -40.70 33.86 -10.07
C MET A 543 -41.70 33.74 -11.22
N GLN A 544 -42.06 32.52 -11.61
CA GLN A 544 -43.01 32.28 -12.68
C GLN A 544 -44.46 32.59 -12.27
N THR A 545 -44.87 32.18 -11.07
CA THR A 545 -46.23 32.41 -10.57
C THR A 545 -46.52 33.89 -10.33
N GLN A 546 -45.53 34.65 -9.85
CA GLN A 546 -45.65 36.08 -9.63
C GLN A 546 -45.22 36.94 -10.83
N ILE A 547 -44.70 36.32 -11.90
CA ILE A 547 -44.17 36.99 -13.10
C ILE A 547 -43.14 38.06 -12.70
N LYS A 548 -42.13 37.64 -11.93
CA LYS A 548 -41.04 38.49 -11.45
C LYS A 548 -39.69 38.01 -11.95
N THR A 549 -38.83 38.95 -12.27
CA THR A 549 -37.41 38.70 -12.52
C THR A 549 -36.68 38.42 -11.22
N GLY A 550 -35.47 37.84 -11.29
CA GLY A 550 -34.66 37.57 -10.10
C GLY A 550 -34.32 38.84 -9.32
N ASN A 551 -34.16 39.97 -10.02
CA ASN A 551 -33.92 41.29 -9.41
C ASN A 551 -35.13 41.78 -8.62
N GLU A 552 -36.32 41.73 -9.23
CA GLU A 552 -37.57 42.14 -8.58
C GLU A 552 -37.91 41.24 -7.39
N LEU A 553 -37.60 39.94 -7.49
CA LEU A 553 -37.75 39.02 -6.38
C LEU A 553 -36.79 39.36 -5.23
N PHE A 554 -35.52 39.68 -5.53
CA PHE A 554 -34.57 40.11 -4.51
C PHE A 554 -35.00 41.41 -3.81
N GLU A 555 -35.47 42.40 -4.58
CA GLU A 555 -36.01 43.64 -4.04
C GLU A 555 -37.23 43.41 -3.14
N GLN A 556 -38.07 42.43 -3.46
CA GLN A 556 -39.22 42.09 -2.62
C GLN A 556 -38.81 41.50 -1.26
N ILE A 557 -37.71 40.75 -1.20
CA ILE A 557 -37.30 40.05 0.03
C ILE A 557 -36.76 41.05 1.06
N ASN A 558 -35.93 42.00 0.65
CA ASN A 558 -35.25 42.92 1.56
C ASN A 558 -35.01 44.32 1.00
N GLY A 559 -35.86 44.82 0.09
CA GLY A 559 -35.77 46.17 -0.45
C GLY A 559 -34.53 46.44 -1.32
N GLY A 560 -33.83 45.40 -1.77
CA GLY A 560 -32.60 45.50 -2.56
C GLY A 560 -31.31 45.50 -1.74
N GLU A 561 -31.38 45.39 -0.42
CA GLU A 561 -30.21 45.24 0.46
C GLU A 561 -29.79 43.77 0.62
N SER A 562 -28.52 43.54 1.00
CA SER A 562 -27.97 42.21 1.22
C SER A 562 -28.74 41.42 2.29
N LEU A 563 -28.90 40.11 2.08
CA LEU A 563 -29.67 39.22 2.96
C LEU A 563 -28.79 38.62 4.05
N THR A 564 -29.20 38.74 5.31
CA THR A 564 -28.60 38.00 6.43
C THR A 564 -29.13 36.56 6.49
N CYS A 565 -28.48 35.70 7.27
CA CYS A 565 -28.91 34.30 7.44
C CYS A 565 -30.37 34.19 7.93
N ASP A 566 -30.77 35.01 8.89
CA ASP A 566 -32.12 35.00 9.43
C ASP A 566 -33.15 35.46 8.40
N GLN A 567 -32.85 36.53 7.65
CA GLN A 567 -33.72 37.04 6.59
C GLN A 567 -33.89 36.00 5.47
N PHE A 568 -32.80 35.36 5.07
CA PHE A 568 -32.82 34.30 4.06
C PHE A 568 -33.64 33.09 4.54
N ALA A 569 -33.42 32.63 5.78
CA ALA A 569 -34.16 31.52 6.35
C ALA A 569 -35.67 31.81 6.46
N ASN A 570 -36.04 33.00 6.94
CA ASN A 570 -37.44 33.43 7.03
C ASN A 570 -38.12 33.47 5.66
N PHE A 571 -37.40 33.94 4.64
CA PHE A 571 -37.91 33.95 3.28
C PHE A 571 -38.11 32.53 2.74
N LEU A 572 -37.15 31.61 2.94
CA LEU A 572 -37.30 30.22 2.50
C LEU A 572 -38.47 29.52 3.18
N GLN A 573 -38.75 29.79 4.45
CA GLN A 573 -39.92 29.28 5.16
C GLN A 573 -41.25 29.81 4.59
N SER A 574 -41.25 30.95 3.91
CA SER A 574 -42.45 31.50 3.25
C SER A 574 -42.80 30.80 1.94
N LEU A 575 -41.89 29.98 1.38
CA LEU A 575 -42.11 29.27 0.13
C LEU A 575 -42.98 28.02 0.36
N PRO A 576 -44.01 27.78 -0.49
CA PRO A 576 -44.82 26.58 -0.40
C PRO A 576 -43.99 25.33 -0.76
N ASP A 577 -44.30 24.21 -0.11
CA ASP A 577 -43.73 22.87 -0.36
C ASP A 577 -42.20 22.74 -0.14
N LEU A 578 -41.60 23.63 0.66
CA LEU A 578 -40.16 23.62 0.99
C LEU A 578 -39.94 23.53 2.51
N ASP A 579 -39.57 22.35 3.01
CA ASP A 579 -39.09 22.15 4.38
C ASP A 579 -37.60 21.80 4.38
N LEU A 580 -36.80 22.66 4.99
CA LEU A 580 -35.35 22.53 5.05
C LEU A 580 -34.83 22.13 6.44
N GLY A 581 -35.69 22.13 7.47
CA GLY A 581 -35.30 21.94 8.87
C GLY A 581 -34.04 22.74 9.24
N ASP A 582 -33.06 22.06 9.85
CA ASP A 582 -31.80 22.65 10.32
C ASP A 582 -30.78 22.94 9.19
N LYS A 583 -31.11 22.62 7.93
CA LYS A 583 -30.18 22.77 6.80
C LYS A 583 -30.10 24.21 6.27
N CYS A 584 -31.04 25.08 6.64
CA CYS A 584 -31.07 26.48 6.18
C CYS A 584 -29.77 27.24 6.48
N ALA A 585 -29.25 27.14 7.72
CA ALA A 585 -28.01 27.82 8.10
C ALA A 585 -26.80 27.27 7.33
N LYS A 586 -26.73 25.95 7.14
CA LYS A 586 -25.68 25.31 6.34
C LYS A 586 -25.76 25.72 4.87
N LEU A 587 -26.98 25.87 4.33
CA LEU A 587 -27.22 26.32 2.96
C LEU A 587 -26.81 27.78 2.78
N PHE A 588 -27.12 28.63 3.76
CA PHE A 588 -26.67 30.02 3.74
C PHE A 588 -25.15 30.11 3.66
N VAL A 589 -24.42 29.38 4.53
CA VAL A 589 -22.94 29.34 4.50
C VAL A 589 -22.43 28.80 3.16
N HIS A 590 -23.09 27.77 2.61
CA HIS A 590 -22.74 27.20 1.30
C HIS A 590 -22.93 28.17 0.14
N ILE A 591 -23.98 29.01 0.17
CA ILE A 591 -24.28 30.00 -0.88
C ILE A 591 -23.46 31.28 -0.71
N ALA A 592 -23.26 31.74 0.52
CA ALA A 592 -22.58 33.00 0.80
C ALA A 592 -21.05 32.89 0.67
N GLU A 593 -20.50 31.67 0.56
CA GLU A 593 -19.08 31.41 0.26
C GLU A 593 -18.10 32.16 1.17
N GLY A 594 -18.41 32.23 2.47
CA GLY A 594 -17.59 32.93 3.46
C GLY A 594 -17.94 34.41 3.67
N GLN A 595 -18.95 34.93 2.98
CA GLN A 595 -19.56 36.22 3.31
C GLN A 595 -20.63 36.06 4.39
N ASP A 596 -20.79 37.07 5.23
CA ASP A 596 -21.84 37.10 6.26
C ASP A 596 -23.24 37.44 5.70
N VAL A 597 -23.30 37.82 4.41
CA VAL A 597 -24.51 38.25 3.72
C VAL A 597 -24.57 37.73 2.28
N ILE A 598 -25.77 37.48 1.77
CA ILE A 598 -26.02 37.19 0.35
C ILE A 598 -26.40 38.49 -0.36
N ASN A 599 -25.51 38.98 -1.22
CA ASN A 599 -25.78 40.16 -2.04
C ASN A 599 -26.62 39.81 -3.28
N GLN A 600 -27.04 40.83 -4.02
CA GLN A 600 -27.86 40.66 -5.23
C GLN A 600 -27.20 39.75 -6.29
N ALA A 601 -25.90 39.88 -6.52
CA ALA A 601 -25.19 39.07 -7.52
C ALA A 601 -25.19 37.59 -7.13
N THR A 602 -24.88 37.28 -5.86
CA THR A 602 -24.92 35.92 -5.31
C THR A 602 -26.33 35.33 -5.35
N PHE A 603 -27.36 36.14 -5.06
CA PHE A 603 -28.75 35.70 -5.17
C PHE A 603 -29.16 35.39 -6.61
N LEU A 604 -28.78 36.24 -7.57
CA LEU A 604 -29.05 35.97 -8.98
C LEU A 604 -28.35 34.69 -9.46
N GLU A 605 -27.10 34.48 -9.04
CA GLU A 605 -26.36 33.25 -9.33
C GLU A 605 -27.04 32.02 -8.73
N LEU A 606 -27.56 32.11 -7.51
CA LEU A 606 -28.40 31.06 -6.90
C LEU A 606 -29.58 30.69 -7.81
N THR A 607 -30.28 31.65 -8.42
CA THR A 607 -31.44 31.35 -9.28
C THR A 607 -31.10 30.64 -10.60
N ARG A 608 -29.82 30.48 -10.96
CA ARG A 608 -29.41 29.79 -12.18
C ARG A 608 -29.51 28.26 -12.01
N LEU A 609 -30.04 27.60 -13.02
CA LEU A 609 -30.23 26.16 -13.05
C LEU A 609 -29.69 25.61 -14.37
N PHE A 610 -28.76 24.68 -14.26
CA PHE A 610 -28.18 23.97 -15.39
C PHE A 610 -28.73 22.55 -15.44
N TYR A 611 -28.80 22.00 -16.64
CA TYR A 611 -29.16 20.62 -16.88
C TYR A 611 -28.08 19.94 -17.70
N LYS A 612 -27.71 18.73 -17.29
CA LYS A 612 -26.81 17.82 -18.00
C LYS A 612 -27.63 16.87 -18.84
N VAL A 613 -27.23 16.68 -20.09
CA VAL A 613 -27.84 15.71 -20.99
C VAL A 613 -27.35 14.31 -20.61
N VAL A 614 -28.28 13.44 -20.20
CA VAL A 614 -27.97 12.04 -19.82
C VAL A 614 -28.30 11.04 -20.91
N LYS A 615 -29.20 11.39 -21.83
CA LYS A 615 -29.52 10.62 -23.03
C LYS A 615 -29.53 11.54 -24.25
N PRO A 616 -29.08 11.08 -25.43
CA PRO A 616 -29.12 11.89 -26.64
C PRO A 616 -30.54 12.43 -26.86
N THR A 617 -30.64 13.74 -27.11
CA THR A 617 -31.93 14.42 -27.23
C THR A 617 -31.87 15.54 -28.26
N VAL A 618 -33.00 16.17 -28.52
CA VAL A 618 -33.15 17.20 -29.55
C VAL A 618 -33.58 18.53 -28.93
N LEU A 619 -32.96 19.61 -29.41
CA LEU A 619 -33.36 20.98 -29.14
C LEU A 619 -34.31 21.44 -30.26
N THR A 620 -35.51 21.88 -29.94
CA THR A 620 -36.46 22.45 -30.92
C THR A 620 -36.65 23.94 -30.73
N GLU A 621 -36.94 24.69 -31.79
CA GLU A 621 -37.12 26.15 -31.69
C GLU A 621 -38.34 26.55 -30.81
N LEU A 622 -39.42 25.78 -30.86
CA LEU A 622 -40.67 26.02 -30.12
C LEU A 622 -41.02 24.85 -29.17
N MET A 623 -42.03 25.08 -28.32
CA MET A 623 -42.48 24.17 -27.27
C MET A 623 -42.99 22.82 -27.79
N SER A 624 -43.64 22.77 -28.97
CA SER A 624 -44.14 21.50 -29.53
C SER A 624 -42.99 20.61 -30.01
N ILE A 625 -43.04 19.29 -29.76
CA ILE A 625 -42.01 18.35 -30.25
C ILE A 625 -41.94 18.32 -31.78
N LYS A 626 -43.04 18.64 -32.47
CA LYS A 626 -43.11 18.71 -33.94
C LYS A 626 -42.46 19.98 -34.51
N SER A 627 -42.00 20.89 -33.66
CA SER A 627 -41.28 22.09 -34.07
C SER A 627 -40.00 21.74 -34.83
N LYS A 628 -39.54 22.70 -35.63
CA LYS A 628 -38.23 22.65 -36.29
C LYS A 628 -37.12 22.32 -35.28
N LEU A 629 -36.28 21.36 -35.69
CA LEU A 629 -35.07 20.96 -34.98
C LEU A 629 -34.04 22.09 -35.06
N ALA A 630 -33.60 22.59 -33.92
CA ALA A 630 -32.52 23.55 -33.82
C ALA A 630 -31.16 22.84 -33.85
N ARG A 631 -30.96 21.83 -32.99
CA ARG A 631 -29.77 20.96 -32.96
C ARG A 631 -30.02 19.65 -32.21
N ARG A 632 -29.12 18.69 -32.36
CA ARG A 632 -29.05 17.50 -31.48
C ARG A 632 -28.11 17.79 -30.31
N LEU A 633 -28.42 17.22 -29.16
CA LEU A 633 -27.63 17.33 -27.94
C LEU A 633 -27.11 15.94 -27.57
N GLU A 634 -25.80 15.85 -27.40
CA GLU A 634 -25.11 14.64 -27.02
C GLU A 634 -25.05 14.46 -25.50
N VAL A 635 -24.84 13.21 -25.06
CA VAL A 635 -24.66 12.89 -23.64
C VAL A 635 -23.47 13.67 -23.07
N GLY A 636 -23.67 14.31 -21.93
CA GLY A 636 -22.68 15.14 -21.25
C GLY A 636 -22.71 16.62 -21.63
N GLU A 637 -23.46 17.03 -22.67
CA GLU A 637 -23.70 18.45 -22.94
C GLU A 637 -24.46 19.12 -21.78
N VAL A 638 -24.23 20.42 -21.59
CA VAL A 638 -24.87 21.21 -20.53
C VAL A 638 -25.72 22.31 -21.15
N VAL A 639 -26.91 22.50 -20.62
CA VAL A 639 -27.85 23.55 -21.03
C VAL A 639 -28.31 24.34 -19.81
N GLU A 640 -28.38 25.66 -19.93
CA GLU A 640 -28.91 26.54 -18.89
C GLU A 640 -30.42 26.66 -19.07
N GLY A 641 -31.21 26.29 -18.05
CA GLY A 641 -32.66 26.49 -18.05
C GLY A 641 -33.00 27.97 -17.90
N LEU A 642 -33.70 28.54 -18.88
CA LEU A 642 -34.15 29.93 -18.86
C LEU A 642 -35.55 30.07 -18.27
N GLU A 643 -36.39 29.05 -18.46
CA GLU A 643 -37.74 28.99 -17.93
C GLU A 643 -37.91 27.71 -17.12
N ASN A 644 -38.97 27.65 -16.31
CA ASN A 644 -39.34 26.41 -15.63
C ASN A 644 -39.85 25.35 -16.61
N PRO A 645 -39.70 24.06 -16.25
CA PRO A 645 -40.33 22.98 -16.99
C PRO A 645 -41.84 23.18 -17.13
N ARG A 646 -42.35 23.07 -18.36
CA ARG A 646 -43.79 23.10 -18.66
C ARG A 646 -44.19 21.82 -19.40
N LYS A 647 -45.45 21.44 -19.29
CA LYS A 647 -45.98 20.30 -20.03
C LYS A 647 -46.30 20.74 -21.46
N ASP A 648 -45.86 19.96 -22.44
CA ASP A 648 -46.36 20.04 -23.81
C ASP A 648 -47.67 19.24 -23.86
N ASP A 649 -48.81 19.93 -23.94
CA ASP A 649 -50.13 19.28 -23.91
C ASP A 649 -50.37 18.36 -25.11
N GLU A 650 -49.73 18.61 -26.26
CA GLU A 650 -49.86 17.75 -27.44
C GLU A 650 -49.14 16.43 -27.27
N ALA A 651 -47.95 16.47 -26.68
CA ALA A 651 -47.07 15.31 -26.56
C ALA A 651 -47.10 14.66 -25.17
N GLY A 652 -47.66 15.31 -24.16
CA GLY A 652 -47.74 14.82 -22.78
C GLY A 652 -46.42 14.87 -22.00
N VAL A 653 -45.34 15.42 -22.57
CA VAL A 653 -44.00 15.44 -21.96
C VAL A 653 -43.69 16.75 -21.25
N MET A 654 -42.78 16.72 -20.27
CA MET A 654 -42.22 17.93 -19.67
C MET A 654 -41.07 18.46 -20.52
N ARG A 655 -41.12 19.74 -20.89
CA ARG A 655 -40.07 20.41 -21.66
C ARG A 655 -39.63 21.70 -20.99
N VAL A 656 -38.38 22.04 -21.19
CA VAL A 656 -37.76 23.23 -20.61
C VAL A 656 -37.12 24.06 -21.70
N ARG A 657 -37.29 25.38 -21.62
CA ARG A 657 -36.60 26.31 -22.51
C ARG A 657 -35.19 26.51 -21.99
N CYS A 658 -34.19 26.20 -22.81
CA CYS A 658 -32.80 26.25 -22.43
C CYS A 658 -31.94 27.04 -23.42
N ARG A 659 -30.77 27.46 -22.92
CA ARG A 659 -29.64 27.94 -23.71
C ARG A 659 -28.52 26.91 -23.64
N CYS A 660 -28.09 26.41 -24.77
CA CYS A 660 -26.94 25.52 -24.86
C CYS A 660 -25.67 26.27 -24.46
N VAL A 661 -24.87 25.65 -23.58
CA VAL A 661 -23.64 26.27 -23.07
C VAL A 661 -22.53 26.27 -24.13
N ALA A 662 -22.49 25.23 -24.97
CA ALA A 662 -21.44 25.03 -25.96
C ALA A 662 -21.47 26.06 -27.11
N ASP A 663 -22.66 26.40 -27.61
CA ASP A 663 -22.85 27.22 -28.82
C ASP A 663 -23.84 28.39 -28.63
N GLY A 664 -24.47 28.51 -27.46
CA GLY A 664 -25.46 29.55 -27.17
C GLY A 664 -26.83 29.32 -27.82
N ALA A 665 -27.08 28.17 -28.47
CA ALA A 665 -28.35 27.89 -29.14
C ALA A 665 -29.53 27.93 -28.15
N LEU A 666 -30.64 28.54 -28.56
CA LEU A 666 -31.85 28.68 -27.76
C LEU A 666 -32.94 27.74 -28.28
N GLY A 667 -33.63 27.04 -27.37
CA GLY A 667 -34.76 26.20 -27.75
C GLY A 667 -35.35 25.42 -26.58
N PHE A 668 -36.21 24.45 -26.89
CA PHE A 668 -36.89 23.59 -25.95
C PHE A 668 -36.32 22.17 -26.01
N VAL A 669 -36.06 21.59 -24.84
CA VAL A 669 -35.59 20.21 -24.68
C VAL A 669 -36.56 19.46 -23.78
N THR A 670 -36.80 18.19 -24.10
CA THR A 670 -37.62 17.30 -23.26
C THR A 670 -36.81 16.84 -22.04
N LEU A 671 -37.35 17.04 -20.84
CA LEU A 671 -36.74 16.59 -19.58
C LEU A 671 -36.90 15.09 -19.38
N ALA A 672 -38.14 14.63 -19.50
CA ALA A 672 -38.51 13.23 -19.36
C ALA A 672 -39.56 12.87 -20.42
N GLY A 673 -39.36 11.73 -21.06
CA GLY A 673 -40.32 11.17 -22.03
C GLY A 673 -41.52 10.51 -21.35
N ASN A 674 -42.58 10.25 -22.12
CA ASN A 674 -43.84 9.67 -21.63
C ASN A 674 -43.69 8.28 -20.99
N GLN A 675 -42.62 7.56 -21.31
CA GLN A 675 -42.31 6.23 -20.76
C GLN A 675 -41.34 6.29 -19.56
N GLY A 676 -41.14 7.47 -18.96
CA GLY A 676 -40.26 7.66 -17.80
C GLY A 676 -38.76 7.75 -18.11
N SER A 677 -38.37 7.80 -19.39
CA SER A 677 -36.96 8.04 -19.75
C SER A 677 -36.54 9.48 -19.47
N ILE A 678 -35.57 9.67 -18.57
CA ILE A 678 -34.96 10.96 -18.27
C ILE A 678 -33.90 11.27 -19.34
N PHE A 679 -33.97 12.47 -19.91
CA PHE A 679 -33.01 12.99 -20.91
C PHE A 679 -32.14 14.11 -20.33
N LEU A 680 -32.67 14.86 -19.37
CA LEU A 680 -31.98 15.96 -18.69
C LEU A 680 -32.03 15.76 -17.18
N GLU A 681 -30.88 15.87 -16.52
CA GLU A 681 -30.76 15.89 -15.06
C GLU A 681 -30.24 17.26 -14.59
N PRO A 682 -30.75 17.83 -13.48
CA PRO A 682 -30.19 19.06 -12.93
C PRO A 682 -28.69 18.90 -12.59
N GLY A 683 -27.86 19.83 -13.04
CA GLY A 683 -26.42 19.84 -12.79
C GLY A 683 -25.56 20.04 -14.05
N GLY A 684 -24.31 19.57 -13.98
CA GLY A 684 -23.31 19.70 -15.05
C GLY A 684 -22.39 20.92 -14.96
N ASN A 685 -22.59 21.80 -14.00
CA ASN A 685 -21.77 23.00 -13.72
C ASN A 685 -20.66 22.77 -12.67
N PHE A 686 -20.45 21.54 -12.21
CA PHE A 686 -19.38 21.18 -11.27
C PHE A 686 -18.52 20.06 -11.84
N TYR A 687 -17.22 20.12 -11.54
CA TYR A 687 -16.27 19.06 -11.81
C TYR A 687 -15.55 18.63 -10.55
N VAL A 688 -15.26 17.33 -10.45
CA VAL A 688 -14.36 16.73 -9.46
C VAL A 688 -13.02 16.46 -10.12
N VAL A 689 -11.95 16.89 -9.48
CA VAL A 689 -10.58 16.58 -9.93
C VAL A 689 -10.31 15.08 -9.74
N VAL A 690 -10.06 14.32 -10.80
CA VAL A 690 -9.77 12.87 -10.68
C VAL A 690 -8.27 12.63 -10.46
N LYS A 691 -7.43 13.50 -11.01
CA LYS A 691 -5.97 13.46 -10.92
C LYS A 691 -5.40 14.83 -10.55
N PRO A 692 -4.33 14.90 -9.72
CA PRO A 692 -3.67 16.16 -9.43
C PRO A 692 -3.32 16.92 -10.71
N THR A 693 -3.74 18.17 -10.79
CA THR A 693 -3.69 18.96 -12.04
C THR A 693 -3.34 20.41 -11.72
N PRO A 694 -2.45 21.05 -12.51
CA PRO A 694 -2.11 22.46 -12.32
C PRO A 694 -3.31 23.38 -12.58
N PHE A 695 -3.51 24.32 -11.66
CA PHE A 695 -4.47 25.42 -11.76
C PHE A 695 -3.73 26.67 -12.19
N THR A 696 -4.08 27.24 -13.34
CA THR A 696 -3.35 28.38 -13.92
C THR A 696 -4.20 29.65 -13.95
N ASP A 697 -3.57 30.81 -14.00
CA ASP A 697 -4.25 32.11 -14.10
C ASP A 697 -4.83 32.39 -15.51
N GLY A 698 -4.27 31.79 -16.55
CA GLY A 698 -4.68 31.94 -17.95
C GLY A 698 -5.09 30.63 -18.64
N LEU A 699 -5.78 30.79 -19.79
CA LEU A 699 -6.27 29.66 -20.62
C LEU A 699 -5.11 28.80 -21.15
N SER A 700 -3.92 29.35 -21.39
CA SER A 700 -2.80 28.54 -21.86
C SER A 700 -2.25 27.66 -20.74
N VAL A 701 -1.93 26.40 -21.02
CA VAL A 701 -1.27 25.51 -20.04
C VAL A 701 0.08 26.07 -19.57
N ASN A 702 0.71 26.92 -20.37
CA ASN A 702 1.96 27.61 -20.03
C ASN A 702 1.78 28.90 -19.21
N SER A 703 0.55 29.22 -18.80
CA SER A 703 0.29 30.39 -17.93
C SER A 703 0.79 30.12 -16.50
N GLN A 704 0.79 31.13 -15.64
CA GLN A 704 1.33 30.99 -14.29
C GLN A 704 0.48 30.00 -13.48
N THR A 705 1.12 28.95 -12.97
CA THR A 705 0.48 28.00 -12.05
C THR A 705 0.23 28.70 -10.71
N LEU A 706 -1.04 28.90 -10.37
CA LEU A 706 -1.49 29.40 -9.08
C LEU A 706 -1.18 28.37 -7.98
N ARG A 707 -1.58 27.11 -8.23
CA ARG A 707 -1.30 25.95 -7.39
C ARG A 707 -1.68 24.64 -8.10
N GLU A 708 -1.45 23.52 -7.45
CA GLU A 708 -1.93 22.21 -7.90
C GLU A 708 -3.26 21.87 -7.20
N LEU A 709 -4.26 21.46 -7.99
CA LEU A 709 -5.53 20.97 -7.45
C LEU A 709 -5.37 19.55 -6.96
N SER A 710 -5.90 19.25 -5.77
CA SER A 710 -5.81 17.92 -5.18
C SER A 710 -6.89 16.98 -5.75
N LYS A 711 -6.62 15.67 -5.76
CA LYS A 711 -7.63 14.68 -6.15
C LYS A 711 -8.90 14.87 -5.33
N GLY A 712 -9.98 15.03 -6.08
CA GLY A 712 -11.38 15.26 -5.78
C GLY A 712 -11.72 16.56 -5.08
N GLU A 713 -10.88 17.55 -5.28
CA GLU A 713 -11.30 18.93 -5.16
C GLU A 713 -12.45 19.23 -6.15
N VAL A 714 -13.44 20.02 -5.72
CA VAL A 714 -14.61 20.39 -6.52
C VAL A 714 -14.41 21.78 -7.12
N ILE A 715 -14.60 21.87 -8.43
CA ILE A 715 -14.48 23.10 -9.23
C ILE A 715 -15.87 23.47 -9.74
N GLU A 716 -16.35 24.64 -9.36
CA GLU A 716 -17.52 25.27 -9.98
C GLU A 716 -17.14 25.95 -11.28
N VAL A 717 -17.85 25.63 -12.35
CA VAL A 717 -17.55 26.14 -13.68
C VAL A 717 -18.10 27.54 -13.84
N HIS A 718 -17.20 28.51 -14.08
CA HIS A 718 -17.57 29.87 -14.48
C HIS A 718 -17.55 30.00 -16.01
N GLU A 719 -16.50 29.46 -16.65
CA GLU A 719 -16.41 29.34 -18.10
C GLU A 719 -16.24 27.86 -18.46
N PHE A 720 -17.17 27.36 -19.24
CA PHE A 720 -17.16 25.98 -19.71
C PHE A 720 -16.05 25.73 -20.74
N GLU A 721 -16.03 24.52 -21.29
CA GLU A 721 -14.96 23.97 -22.12
C GLU A 721 -14.50 24.94 -23.21
N LYS A 722 -13.23 25.36 -23.13
CA LYS A 722 -12.50 26.07 -24.17
C LYS A 722 -11.25 25.30 -24.55
N ARG A 723 -10.93 25.29 -25.84
CA ARG A 723 -9.74 24.63 -26.37
C ARG A 723 -8.53 25.56 -26.27
N ASP A 724 -7.48 25.11 -25.60
CA ASP A 724 -6.16 25.74 -25.64
C ASP A 724 -5.45 25.25 -26.92
N ILE A 725 -5.54 26.05 -27.99
CA ILE A 725 -5.11 25.66 -29.34
C ILE A 725 -3.64 25.22 -29.39
N PRO A 726 -2.67 25.94 -28.77
CA PRO A 726 -1.27 25.51 -28.72
C PRO A 726 -1.02 24.16 -28.05
N ALA A 727 -1.76 23.84 -26.98
CA ALA A 727 -1.58 22.61 -26.21
C ALA A 727 -2.47 21.46 -26.69
N GLY A 728 -3.49 21.74 -27.51
CA GLY A 728 -4.44 20.75 -28.00
C GLY A 728 -5.39 20.20 -26.92
N VAL A 729 -5.48 20.85 -25.76
CA VAL A 729 -6.27 20.37 -24.61
C VAL A 729 -7.52 21.20 -24.36
N THR A 730 -8.54 20.57 -23.78
CA THR A 730 -9.77 21.23 -23.35
C THR A 730 -9.65 21.66 -21.90
N ARG A 731 -9.90 22.93 -21.62
CA ARG A 731 -9.80 23.53 -20.29
C ARG A 731 -11.09 24.23 -19.91
N ILE A 732 -11.34 24.32 -18.62
CA ILE A 732 -12.45 25.08 -18.04
C ILE A 732 -11.87 26.17 -17.15
N ARG A 733 -12.59 27.28 -17.02
CA ARG A 733 -12.34 28.25 -15.95
C ARG A 733 -13.34 28.01 -14.85
N GLY A 734 -12.84 27.85 -13.64
CA GLY A 734 -13.71 27.62 -12.51
C GLY A 734 -13.15 28.19 -11.23
N LYS A 735 -14.00 28.17 -10.22
CA LYS A 735 -13.67 28.52 -8.85
C LYS A 735 -13.52 27.23 -8.06
N SER A 736 -12.40 27.06 -7.35
CA SER A 736 -12.28 25.98 -6.40
C SER A 736 -13.15 26.24 -5.19
N LYS A 737 -13.96 25.25 -4.82
CA LYS A 737 -14.79 25.30 -3.60
C LYS A 737 -13.99 25.04 -2.32
N ARG A 738 -12.70 24.68 -2.44
CA ARG A 738 -11.82 24.47 -1.28
C ARG A 738 -11.31 25.79 -0.70
N ASP A 739 -10.87 26.71 -1.56
CA ASP A 739 -10.19 27.94 -1.16
C ASP A 739 -10.76 29.21 -1.84
N GLY A 740 -11.76 29.06 -2.70
CA GLY A 740 -12.38 30.17 -3.42
C GLY A 740 -11.53 30.75 -4.56
N MET A 741 -10.37 30.18 -4.88
CA MET A 741 -9.53 30.67 -5.96
C MET A 741 -10.15 30.37 -7.33
N CYS A 742 -10.09 31.37 -8.23
CA CYS A 742 -10.55 31.24 -9.60
C CYS A 742 -9.36 31.05 -10.56
N GLY A 743 -9.49 30.17 -11.53
CA GLY A 743 -8.41 29.83 -12.45
C GLY A 743 -8.85 28.86 -13.55
N TRP A 744 -7.90 28.50 -14.41
CA TRP A 744 -8.05 27.57 -15.50
C TRP A 744 -7.49 26.21 -15.15
N VAL A 745 -8.21 25.15 -15.51
CA VAL A 745 -7.81 23.77 -15.28
C VAL A 745 -8.14 22.92 -16.51
N THR A 746 -7.26 21.97 -16.81
CA THR A 746 -7.41 21.06 -17.95
C THR A 746 -8.36 19.92 -17.60
N VAL A 747 -9.41 19.70 -18.40
CA VAL A 747 -10.39 18.62 -18.19
C VAL A 747 -9.89 17.30 -18.74
N VAL A 748 -9.37 17.32 -19.97
CA VAL A 748 -8.76 16.16 -20.65
C VAL A 748 -7.34 16.54 -21.06
N GLY A 749 -6.36 15.78 -20.59
CA GLY A 749 -4.95 15.98 -20.88
C GLY A 749 -4.59 15.64 -22.33
N SER A 750 -3.37 15.96 -22.75
CA SER A 750 -2.90 15.79 -24.13
C SER A 750 -2.74 14.33 -24.59
N ARG A 751 -2.93 13.36 -23.68
CA ARG A 751 -2.91 11.91 -23.94
C ARG A 751 -4.30 11.27 -23.76
N ASP A 752 -5.36 12.07 -23.93
CA ASP A 752 -6.76 11.68 -23.66
C ASP A 752 -7.02 11.19 -22.23
N GLU A 753 -6.19 11.63 -21.27
CA GLU A 753 -6.43 11.31 -19.86
C GLU A 753 -7.47 12.24 -19.25
N VAL A 754 -8.48 11.68 -18.61
CA VAL A 754 -9.47 12.45 -17.86
C VAL A 754 -8.85 12.93 -16.55
N LEU A 755 -8.68 14.24 -16.43
CA LEU A 755 -8.14 14.91 -15.24
C LEU A 755 -9.26 15.41 -14.34
N LEU A 756 -10.41 15.78 -14.92
CA LEU A 756 -11.60 16.21 -14.22
C LEU A 756 -12.82 15.47 -14.76
N GLU A 757 -13.70 15.07 -13.86
CA GLU A 757 -14.96 14.39 -14.17
C GLU A 757 -16.13 15.28 -13.74
N ARG A 758 -17.19 15.35 -14.56
CA ARG A 758 -18.40 16.12 -14.21
C ARG A 758 -19.13 15.44 -13.07
N CYS A 759 -19.50 16.21 -12.04
CA CYS A 759 -20.40 15.76 -10.99
C CYS A 759 -21.76 15.32 -11.54
#